data_AF-A0A354U7J2-F1
#
_entry.id   AF-A0A354U7J2-F1
#
_cell.length_a   1.000
_cell.length_b   1.000
_cell.length_c   1.000
_cell.angle_alpha   90.00
_cell.angle_beta   90.00
_cell.angle_gamma   90.00
#
_symmetry.space_group_name_H-M   'P 1'
#
loop_
_entity.id
_entity.type
_entity.pdbx_description
1 polymer ?
#
loop_
_entity_poly.entity_id
_entity_poly.type
_entity_poly.pdbx_seq_one_letter_code
_entity_poly.pdbx_strand_id
1 'polypeptide(L)'
;MNDFTLASDSINVRINAESGETEELIRDGDSMKMNWIAPNAGWGKADGFQTLEVCRNNDGILVSTENKPQKLKMSILKCVNGEFYEETYRITNSSGIEFFLTRDNFALHYPFNCHLAPRKNLLHDVCVSHIWCGGENSWIYSEKPSGDEPGLAGIVTEGSLADYSIDYNAALTSNGSHYRGEFLLHPEDCIIAPGATLTLSFRWSFRKKRPDRELLTDCGQRMFLRADRLTVTPGEPVRGTLQTAFSWDSLAIDAADGTAVYTKNASSANWECSFATPGERKIRFTVAGHSAWININVMEPTAEILIRRARFIAEKQQYHAHGSHLDGACLIYERTTGRQLCDNVFSDSNSARERISMGCTLALAQQSSPSPLLENALRKYRAYVERELLDLRTMTVFDSPCHGGNLRAYDYPWMAFFYLEYAKAMHEPETLKTAAGIMLAYYAIVEKTGQDSPCIEDYRLFCALEANGFHAEAGKLKAAALHHADSILARGTAMYSEEVSYTQAQFALKIISLCQAFRMSGNRKYLKIVPDFLRSVYAFGGEQPDFHCFGQGVRYWDLYWFGKMKTYGDTMPQWLSSCTGEMFMLCGEVLEDPEMSAFGRSILKNSLCVCNRDGFASASYLVPYKVRIFYPEGEPAKPHFPEGTVYGKRYDDWADDQDWSLCFAAVREV
;
A
#
# COMPACT_ATOMS: atom_id res chain seq x y z
N MET A 1 -6.84 -40.26 -9.24
CA MET A 1 -7.27 -40.77 -7.90
C MET A 1 -8.32 -39.82 -7.35
N ASN A 2 -9.14 -40.21 -6.36
CA ASN A 2 -10.01 -39.23 -5.70
C ASN A 2 -9.15 -38.34 -4.80
N ASP A 3 -9.40 -37.03 -4.82
CA ASP A 3 -8.73 -36.07 -3.94
C ASP A 3 -8.96 -36.37 -2.46
N PHE A 4 -8.05 -35.89 -1.63
CA PHE A 4 -8.15 -36.04 -0.18
C PHE A 4 -8.94 -34.88 0.42
N THR A 5 -9.74 -35.19 1.44
CA THR A 5 -10.44 -34.19 2.25
C THR A 5 -9.99 -34.28 3.70
N LEU A 6 -9.63 -33.13 4.26
CA LEU A 6 -9.43 -32.91 5.69
C LEU A 6 -10.45 -31.88 6.14
N ALA A 7 -11.22 -32.17 7.19
CA ALA A 7 -12.30 -31.30 7.64
C ALA A 7 -12.45 -31.32 9.16
N SER A 8 -13.00 -30.24 9.69
CA SER A 8 -13.50 -30.09 11.04
C SER A 8 -14.81 -29.28 11.01
N ASP A 9 -15.39 -28.99 12.18
CA ASP A 9 -16.60 -28.15 12.26
C ASP A 9 -16.41 -26.71 11.75
N SER A 10 -15.17 -26.29 11.46
CA SER A 10 -14.84 -24.90 11.10
C SER A 10 -14.09 -24.76 9.77
N ILE A 11 -13.31 -25.75 9.36
CA ILE A 11 -12.41 -25.72 8.20
C ILE A 11 -12.68 -26.94 7.31
N ASN A 12 -12.74 -26.71 6.00
CA ASN A 12 -12.67 -27.76 4.99
C ASN A 12 -11.48 -27.51 4.08
N VAL A 13 -10.71 -28.57 3.84
CA VAL A 13 -9.51 -28.58 3.02
C VAL A 13 -9.61 -29.69 1.98
N ARG A 14 -9.44 -29.35 0.71
CA ARG A 14 -9.27 -30.33 -0.38
C ARG A 14 -7.82 -30.33 -0.86
N ILE A 15 -7.23 -31.52 -0.95
CA ILE A 15 -5.84 -31.73 -1.37
C ILE A 15 -5.85 -32.63 -2.61
N ASN A 16 -5.20 -32.16 -3.68
CA ASN A 16 -5.06 -32.90 -4.92
C ASN A 16 -4.29 -34.21 -4.69
N ALA A 17 -4.84 -35.34 -5.14
CA ALA A 17 -4.23 -36.64 -4.89
C ALA A 17 -2.95 -36.93 -5.70
N GLU A 18 -2.65 -36.12 -6.71
CA GLU A 18 -1.49 -36.31 -7.59
C GLU A 18 -0.37 -35.31 -7.27
N SER A 19 -0.69 -34.03 -7.13
CA SER A 19 0.29 -32.98 -6.82
C SER A 19 0.56 -32.85 -5.32
N GLY A 20 -0.41 -33.18 -4.47
CA GLY A 20 -0.38 -32.92 -3.03
C GLY A 20 -0.62 -31.45 -2.68
N GLU A 21 -0.96 -30.62 -3.66
CA GLU A 21 -1.29 -29.21 -3.46
C GLU A 21 -2.68 -29.06 -2.85
N THR A 22 -2.85 -28.04 -2.02
CA THR A 22 -4.16 -27.71 -1.47
C THR A 22 -4.92 -26.87 -2.49
N GLU A 23 -6.12 -27.29 -2.88
CA GLU A 23 -6.92 -26.61 -3.91
C GLU A 23 -8.09 -25.81 -3.31
N GLU A 24 -8.58 -26.25 -2.14
CA GLU A 24 -9.67 -25.57 -1.43
C GLU A 24 -9.33 -25.42 0.03
N LEU A 25 -9.58 -24.22 0.55
CA LEU A 25 -9.60 -23.91 1.97
C LEU A 25 -10.83 -23.04 2.23
N ILE A 26 -11.86 -23.64 2.83
CA ILE A 26 -13.19 -23.03 2.99
C ILE A 26 -13.59 -23.03 4.47
N ARG A 27 -14.23 -21.94 4.91
CA ARG A 27 -14.86 -21.86 6.23
C ARG A 27 -16.27 -22.43 6.19
N ASP A 28 -16.60 -23.33 7.13
CA ASP A 28 -17.89 -24.00 7.10
C ASP A 28 -19.09 -23.10 7.39
N GLY A 29 -18.90 -22.07 8.22
CA GLY A 29 -19.94 -21.08 8.51
C GLY A 29 -20.01 -19.89 7.54
N ASP A 30 -19.26 -19.90 6.43
CA ASP A 30 -19.33 -18.82 5.43
C ASP A 30 -20.50 -19.04 4.48
N SER A 31 -21.46 -18.10 4.47
CA SER A 31 -22.61 -18.15 3.57
C SER A 31 -22.21 -18.07 2.10
N MET A 32 -21.07 -17.45 1.80
CA MET A 32 -20.53 -17.37 0.44
C MET A 32 -19.70 -18.59 0.05
N LYS A 33 -19.34 -19.45 1.03
CA LYS A 33 -18.41 -20.57 0.85
C LYS A 33 -17.16 -20.17 0.05
N MET A 34 -16.61 -18.99 0.36
CA MET A 34 -15.47 -18.46 -0.36
C MET A 34 -14.29 -19.43 -0.25
N ASN A 35 -13.70 -19.80 -1.39
CA ASN A 35 -12.39 -20.42 -1.41
C ASN A 35 -11.32 -19.32 -1.23
N TRP A 36 -10.51 -19.48 -0.20
CA TRP A 36 -9.41 -18.55 0.13
C TRP A 36 -8.21 -18.73 -0.80
N ILE A 37 -8.17 -19.85 -1.52
CA ILE A 37 -7.16 -20.18 -2.52
C ILE A 37 -7.67 -19.72 -3.89
N ALA A 38 -6.78 -19.11 -4.69
CA ALA A 38 -7.10 -18.66 -6.03
C ALA A 38 -7.44 -19.87 -6.94
N PRO A 39 -8.37 -19.72 -7.90
CA PRO A 39 -8.74 -20.81 -8.79
C PRO A 39 -7.54 -21.33 -9.61
N ASN A 40 -7.48 -22.64 -9.83
CA ASN A 40 -6.44 -23.32 -10.61
C ASN A 40 -5.00 -23.07 -10.12
N ALA A 41 -4.83 -22.81 -8.81
CA ALA A 41 -3.54 -22.56 -8.20
C ALA A 41 -3.20 -23.61 -7.12
N GLY A 42 -1.91 -23.83 -6.89
CA GLY A 42 -1.41 -24.89 -6.03
C GLY A 42 -0.89 -24.38 -4.69
N TRP A 43 -1.73 -24.38 -3.64
CA TRP A 43 -1.30 -23.94 -2.32
C TRP A 43 -0.35 -24.93 -1.64
N GLY A 44 0.74 -24.40 -1.11
CA GLY A 44 1.77 -25.14 -0.40
C GLY A 44 2.75 -25.87 -1.34
N LYS A 45 2.73 -25.56 -2.64
CA LYS A 45 3.74 -25.99 -3.62
C LYS A 45 5.11 -25.37 -3.31
N ALA A 46 6.20 -26.07 -3.66
CA ALA A 46 7.57 -25.55 -3.53
C ALA A 46 8.31 -25.54 -4.87
N ASP A 47 8.98 -24.43 -5.19
CA ASP A 47 9.73 -24.30 -6.44
C ASP A 47 10.84 -25.34 -6.59
N GLY A 48 10.93 -25.95 -7.77
CA GLY A 48 11.97 -26.92 -8.10
C GLY A 48 11.79 -28.30 -7.46
N PHE A 49 10.75 -28.52 -6.66
CA PHE A 49 10.42 -29.83 -6.10
C PHE A 49 9.39 -30.56 -6.98
N GLN A 50 9.67 -31.83 -7.28
CA GLN A 50 8.75 -32.73 -7.96
C GLN A 50 8.05 -33.62 -6.92
N THR A 51 6.73 -33.73 -6.98
CA THR A 51 5.96 -34.67 -6.16
C THR A 51 6.25 -36.11 -6.59
N LEU A 52 6.56 -36.95 -5.61
CA LEU A 52 6.83 -38.38 -5.78
C LEU A 52 5.65 -39.23 -5.35
N GLU A 53 5.06 -38.88 -4.21
CA GLU A 53 3.98 -39.65 -3.60
C GLU A 53 3.11 -38.73 -2.73
N VAL A 54 1.79 -38.98 -2.77
CA VAL A 54 0.80 -38.40 -1.86
C VAL A 54 0.06 -39.56 -1.20
N CYS A 55 0.16 -39.68 0.11
CA CYS A 55 -0.47 -40.78 0.84
C CYS A 55 -1.15 -40.30 2.12
N ARG A 56 -2.24 -40.99 2.49
CA ARG A 56 -2.86 -40.79 3.80
C ARG A 56 -2.08 -41.57 4.84
N ASN A 57 -1.65 -40.88 5.90
CA ASN A 57 -1.08 -41.51 7.09
C ASN A 57 -2.07 -41.36 8.27
N ASN A 58 -1.71 -41.88 9.45
CA ASN A 58 -2.57 -41.79 10.63
C ASN A 58 -2.78 -40.35 11.11
N ASP A 59 -1.87 -39.44 10.77
CA ASP A 59 -1.81 -38.07 11.29
C ASP A 59 -2.35 -37.03 10.30
N GLY A 60 -2.70 -37.41 9.06
CA GLY A 60 -3.08 -36.50 7.98
C GLY A 60 -2.72 -37.01 6.57
N ILE A 61 -2.34 -36.08 5.70
CA ILE A 61 -1.84 -36.36 4.35
C ILE A 61 -0.35 -36.04 4.29
N LEU A 62 0.45 -37.00 3.84
CA LEU A 62 1.88 -36.87 3.65
C LEU A 62 2.18 -36.72 2.16
N VAL A 63 2.87 -35.64 1.79
CA VAL A 63 3.38 -35.41 0.44
C VAL A 63 4.90 -35.56 0.47
N SER A 64 5.43 -36.48 -0.32
CA SER A 64 6.88 -36.66 -0.49
C SER A 64 7.32 -36.04 -1.82
N THR A 65 8.31 -35.17 -1.78
CA THR A 65 8.83 -34.48 -2.96
C THR A 65 10.36 -34.45 -2.97
N GLU A 66 10.94 -34.18 -4.13
CA GLU A 66 12.39 -34.01 -4.26
C GLU A 66 12.79 -32.93 -5.25
N ASN A 67 13.88 -32.23 -4.95
CA ASN A 67 14.59 -31.37 -5.87
C ASN A 67 15.90 -32.09 -6.26
N LYS A 68 15.85 -32.91 -7.31
CA LYS A 68 16.99 -33.73 -7.76
C LYS A 68 18.24 -32.90 -8.04
N PRO A 69 18.18 -31.77 -8.79
CA PRO A 69 19.36 -30.96 -9.07
C PRO A 69 20.06 -30.45 -7.80
N GLN A 70 19.29 -30.00 -6.82
CA GLN A 70 19.83 -29.48 -5.54
C GLN A 70 20.08 -30.58 -4.50
N LYS A 71 19.74 -31.84 -4.79
CA LYS A 71 19.83 -32.99 -3.87
C LYS A 71 19.08 -32.75 -2.55
N LEU A 72 17.92 -32.11 -2.62
CA LEU A 72 17.04 -31.93 -1.47
C LEU A 72 15.87 -32.90 -1.55
N LYS A 73 15.50 -33.48 -0.41
CA LYS A 73 14.25 -34.20 -0.22
C LYS A 73 13.35 -33.38 0.68
N MET A 74 12.05 -33.35 0.40
CA MET A 74 11.10 -32.68 1.25
C MET A 74 9.91 -33.59 1.55
N SER A 75 9.45 -33.56 2.80
CA SER A 75 8.15 -34.11 3.16
C SER A 75 7.25 -33.00 3.71
N ILE A 76 5.99 -33.01 3.30
CA ILE A 76 4.98 -32.05 3.74
C ILE A 76 3.89 -32.85 4.44
N LEU A 77 3.73 -32.64 5.74
CA LEU A 77 2.60 -33.18 6.50
C LEU A 77 1.50 -32.12 6.55
N LYS A 78 0.32 -32.48 6.06
CA LYS A 78 -0.89 -31.64 6.06
C LYS A 78 -1.95 -32.29 6.96
N CYS A 79 -2.44 -31.60 7.96
CA CYS A 79 -3.46 -32.12 8.87
C CYS A 79 -4.46 -31.05 9.31
N VAL A 80 -5.65 -31.49 9.73
CA VAL A 80 -6.65 -30.63 10.35
C VAL A 80 -6.86 -31.10 11.79
N ASN A 81 -6.55 -30.22 12.74
CA ASN A 81 -6.57 -30.46 14.17
C ASN A 81 -7.52 -29.45 14.84
N GLY A 82 -8.80 -29.82 15.00
CA GLY A 82 -9.81 -28.90 15.51
C GLY A 82 -10.00 -27.71 14.57
N GLU A 83 -9.74 -26.49 15.04
CA GLU A 83 -9.89 -25.26 14.25
C GLU A 83 -8.66 -24.91 13.39
N PHE A 84 -7.63 -25.75 13.39
CA PHE A 84 -6.37 -25.49 12.71
C PHE A 84 -6.18 -26.40 11.50
N TYR A 85 -5.77 -25.81 10.38
CA TYR A 85 -5.11 -26.52 9.29
C TYR A 85 -3.60 -26.30 9.41
N GLU A 86 -2.82 -27.37 9.55
CA GLU A 86 -1.39 -27.30 9.79
C GLU A 86 -0.61 -27.92 8.62
N GLU A 87 0.48 -27.25 8.24
CA GLU A 87 1.40 -27.69 7.19
C GLU A 87 2.82 -27.71 7.76
N THR A 88 3.48 -28.87 7.77
CA THR A 88 4.87 -29.00 8.24
C THR A 88 5.76 -29.49 7.12
N TYR A 89 6.68 -28.63 6.68
CA TYR A 89 7.68 -28.86 5.65
C TYR A 89 8.99 -29.31 6.30
N ARG A 90 9.51 -30.46 5.91
CA ARG A 90 10.80 -30.98 6.37
C ARG A 90 11.74 -31.16 5.19
N ILE A 91 12.72 -30.28 5.05
CA ILE A 91 13.66 -30.22 3.93
C ILE A 91 14.99 -30.83 4.38
N THR A 92 15.38 -31.94 3.78
CA THR A 92 16.60 -32.69 4.13
C THR A 92 17.65 -32.58 3.02
N ASN A 93 18.87 -32.20 3.41
CA ASN A 93 20.02 -32.24 2.51
C ASN A 93 20.49 -33.68 2.32
N SER A 94 20.24 -34.25 1.13
CA SER A 94 20.65 -35.63 0.80
C SER A 94 22.01 -35.71 0.09
N SER A 95 22.72 -34.59 -0.02
CA SER A 95 24.07 -34.55 -0.57
C SER A 95 25.14 -34.89 0.47
N GLY A 96 26.39 -35.04 0.02
CA GLY A 96 27.54 -35.29 0.89
C GLY A 96 28.26 -34.03 1.40
N ILE A 97 27.73 -32.83 1.11
CA ILE A 97 28.31 -31.53 1.51
C ILE A 97 27.22 -30.58 2.02
N GLU A 98 27.61 -29.48 2.67
CA GLU A 98 26.71 -28.45 3.16
C GLU A 98 25.88 -27.81 2.03
N PHE A 99 24.60 -27.59 2.28
CA PHE A 99 23.72 -26.82 1.40
C PHE A 99 23.51 -25.42 1.98
N PHE A 100 23.91 -24.40 1.22
CA PHE A 100 23.74 -23.00 1.59
C PHE A 100 22.38 -22.53 1.05
N LEU A 101 21.37 -22.60 1.90
CA LEU A 101 20.03 -22.14 1.59
C LEU A 101 20.03 -20.61 1.52
N THR A 102 19.54 -20.09 0.41
CA THR A 102 19.24 -18.69 0.18
C THR A 102 17.82 -18.55 -0.35
N ARG A 103 17.26 -17.34 -0.25
CA ARG A 103 15.97 -16.92 -0.86
C ARG A 103 15.81 -17.23 -2.36
N ASP A 104 16.87 -17.56 -3.08
CA ASP A 104 16.79 -17.89 -4.51
C ASP A 104 16.75 -19.40 -4.81
N ASN A 105 16.87 -20.27 -3.80
CA ASN A 105 16.86 -21.71 -4.02
C ASN A 105 15.47 -22.28 -4.28
N PHE A 106 14.48 -21.92 -3.45
CA PHE A 106 13.07 -22.27 -3.61
C PHE A 106 12.19 -21.34 -2.77
N ALA A 107 10.91 -21.24 -3.12
CA ALA A 107 9.89 -20.59 -2.34
C ALA A 107 8.67 -21.49 -2.15
N LEU A 108 7.89 -21.22 -1.09
CA LEU A 108 6.59 -21.85 -0.87
C LEU A 108 5.46 -20.97 -1.41
N HIS A 109 4.59 -21.56 -2.21
CA HIS A 109 3.55 -20.88 -2.97
C HIS A 109 2.24 -20.81 -2.18
N TYR A 110 1.73 -19.59 -2.01
CA TYR A 110 0.48 -19.30 -1.31
C TYR A 110 -0.40 -18.39 -2.18
N PRO A 111 -1.15 -18.97 -3.13
CA PRO A 111 -2.00 -18.25 -4.06
C PRO A 111 -3.32 -17.88 -3.39
N PHE A 112 -3.33 -16.81 -2.61
CA PHE A 112 -4.59 -16.29 -2.06
C PHE A 112 -5.50 -15.78 -3.17
N ASN A 113 -6.82 -15.91 -2.97
CA ASN A 113 -7.83 -15.42 -3.91
C ASN A 113 -7.92 -13.88 -3.89
N CYS A 114 -6.90 -13.21 -4.43
CA CYS A 114 -6.73 -11.76 -4.52
C CYS A 114 -7.10 -11.20 -5.91
N HIS A 115 -8.21 -11.68 -6.49
CA HIS A 115 -8.67 -11.26 -7.83
C HIS A 115 -9.76 -10.18 -7.74
N LEU A 116 -9.31 -8.93 -7.64
CA LEU A 116 -10.11 -7.72 -7.40
C LEU A 116 -10.77 -7.14 -8.68
N ALA A 117 -11.04 -7.98 -9.68
CA ALA A 117 -11.79 -7.59 -10.87
C ALA A 117 -13.24 -7.20 -10.53
N PRO A 118 -13.75 -6.04 -10.99
CA PRO A 118 -15.11 -5.58 -10.69
C PRO A 118 -16.19 -6.61 -11.06
N ARG A 119 -16.98 -7.03 -10.07
CA ARG A 119 -18.15 -7.91 -10.25
C ARG A 119 -19.08 -7.83 -9.04
N LYS A 120 -20.27 -8.40 -9.18
CA LYS A 120 -21.22 -8.52 -8.07
C LYS A 120 -20.59 -9.33 -6.92
N ASN A 121 -20.79 -8.88 -5.68
CA ASN A 121 -20.31 -9.52 -4.45
C ASN A 121 -18.77 -9.57 -4.28
N LEU A 122 -18.00 -8.83 -5.09
CA LEU A 122 -16.53 -8.81 -5.01
C LEU A 122 -16.03 -8.60 -3.57
N LEU A 123 -16.67 -7.75 -2.78
CA LEU A 123 -16.22 -7.48 -1.40
C LEU A 123 -16.35 -8.67 -0.44
N HIS A 124 -16.97 -9.77 -0.87
CA HIS A 124 -17.33 -10.91 -0.02
C HIS A 124 -16.82 -12.27 -0.51
N ASP A 125 -16.24 -12.35 -1.71
CA ASP A 125 -15.82 -13.60 -2.37
C ASP A 125 -14.33 -13.62 -2.82
N VAL A 126 -13.55 -12.61 -2.41
CA VAL A 126 -12.08 -12.53 -2.49
C VAL A 126 -11.50 -12.03 -1.18
N CYS A 127 -10.17 -12.02 -1.09
CA CYS A 127 -9.45 -11.47 0.04
C CYS A 127 -8.42 -10.42 -0.37
N VAL A 128 -8.01 -9.65 0.62
CA VAL A 128 -6.80 -8.83 0.63
C VAL A 128 -5.88 -9.40 1.70
N SER A 129 -4.61 -9.63 1.35
CA SER A 129 -3.64 -10.27 2.24
C SER A 129 -2.57 -9.32 2.75
N HIS A 130 -2.28 -9.40 4.04
CA HIS A 130 -1.20 -8.69 4.72
C HIS A 130 -0.12 -9.69 5.09
N ILE A 131 1.12 -9.40 4.73
CA ILE A 131 2.25 -10.32 4.93
C ILE A 131 3.28 -9.63 5.81
N TRP A 132 3.77 -10.36 6.82
CA TRP A 132 4.92 -9.96 7.62
C TRP A 132 5.93 -11.10 7.69
N CYS A 133 7.07 -10.93 7.03
CA CYS A 133 8.21 -11.85 7.10
C CYS A 133 9.14 -11.42 8.23
N GLY A 134 8.70 -11.65 9.47
CA GLY A 134 9.38 -11.28 10.72
C GLY A 134 10.25 -12.38 11.32
N GLY A 135 10.85 -13.26 10.50
CA GLY A 135 11.59 -14.42 10.98
C GLY A 135 10.64 -15.44 11.62
N GLU A 136 10.91 -15.84 12.86
CA GLU A 136 10.05 -16.76 13.63
C GLU A 136 8.67 -16.18 13.94
N ASN A 137 8.53 -14.84 13.95
CA ASN A 137 7.27 -14.15 14.24
C ASN A 137 6.49 -13.81 12.95
N SER A 138 6.74 -14.55 11.87
CA SER A 138 6.10 -14.31 10.59
C SER A 138 4.65 -14.74 10.56
N TRP A 139 3.84 -13.98 9.82
CA TRP A 139 2.43 -14.25 9.65
C TRP A 139 1.90 -13.73 8.32
N ILE A 140 0.80 -14.32 7.89
CA ILE A 140 -0.06 -13.82 6.82
C ILE A 140 -1.46 -13.69 7.39
N TYR A 141 -2.12 -12.58 7.06
CA TYR A 141 -3.50 -12.36 7.43
C TYR A 141 -4.29 -11.89 6.22
N SER A 142 -5.33 -12.64 5.89
CA SER A 142 -6.20 -12.34 4.76
C SER A 142 -7.61 -12.09 5.27
N GLU A 143 -8.24 -11.04 4.77
CA GLU A 143 -9.63 -10.72 5.10
C GLU A 143 -10.41 -10.30 3.86
N LYS A 144 -11.74 -10.40 3.93
CA LYS A 144 -12.61 -9.96 2.85
C LYS A 144 -12.57 -8.43 2.74
N PRO A 145 -12.56 -7.83 1.53
CA PRO A 145 -12.53 -6.37 1.38
C PRO A 145 -13.68 -5.61 2.07
N SER A 146 -14.78 -6.28 2.41
CA SER A 146 -15.89 -5.75 3.23
C SER A 146 -15.55 -5.60 4.72
N GLY A 147 -14.47 -6.21 5.19
CA GLY A 147 -14.17 -6.37 6.62
C GLY A 147 -15.01 -7.45 7.31
N ASP A 148 -15.61 -8.37 6.54
CA ASP A 148 -16.37 -9.50 7.09
C ASP A 148 -15.46 -10.46 7.86
N GLU A 149 -15.82 -10.69 9.12
CA GLU A 149 -15.13 -11.65 9.98
C GLU A 149 -15.71 -13.07 9.87
N PRO A 150 -14.91 -14.10 10.21
CA PRO A 150 -13.47 -14.07 10.50
C PRO A 150 -12.61 -14.03 9.22
N GLY A 151 -11.40 -13.46 9.33
CA GLY A 151 -10.34 -13.56 8.32
C GLY A 151 -9.53 -14.85 8.47
N LEU A 152 -8.72 -15.18 7.47
CA LEU A 152 -7.78 -16.32 7.49
C LEU A 152 -6.40 -15.85 7.97
N ALA A 153 -5.93 -16.41 9.08
CA ALA A 153 -4.59 -16.18 9.61
C ALA A 153 -3.71 -17.41 9.39
N GLY A 154 -2.50 -17.21 8.86
CA GLY A 154 -1.42 -18.18 8.78
C GLY A 154 -0.24 -17.73 9.63
N ILE A 155 0.12 -18.52 10.64
CA ILE A 155 1.22 -18.20 11.56
C ILE A 155 2.33 -19.22 11.38
N VAL A 156 3.57 -18.76 11.22
CA VAL A 156 4.74 -19.65 11.31
C VAL A 156 4.84 -20.14 12.74
N THR A 157 4.98 -21.44 12.95
CA THR A 157 5.00 -22.11 14.27
C THR A 157 6.37 -22.70 14.61
N GLU A 158 7.11 -23.13 13.60
CA GLU A 158 8.49 -23.59 13.65
C GLU A 158 9.21 -23.09 12.40
N GLY A 159 10.48 -22.70 12.51
CA GLY A 159 11.24 -22.08 11.42
C GLY A 159 11.04 -20.56 11.29
N SER A 160 11.64 -19.98 10.26
CA SER A 160 11.68 -18.53 10.00
C SER A 160 11.48 -18.21 8.52
N LEU A 161 10.87 -17.07 8.23
CA LEU A 161 10.82 -16.48 6.88
C LEU A 161 11.71 -15.26 6.78
N ALA A 162 12.48 -15.16 5.70
CA ALA A 162 13.27 -13.97 5.39
C ALA A 162 12.46 -12.91 4.63
N ASP A 163 11.63 -13.33 3.67
CA ASP A 163 10.94 -12.40 2.77
C ASP A 163 9.82 -13.08 1.97
N TYR A 164 9.17 -12.30 1.10
CA TYR A 164 8.25 -12.81 0.10
C TYR A 164 8.52 -12.25 -1.30
N SER A 165 8.14 -13.01 -2.32
CA SER A 165 8.10 -12.63 -3.73
C SER A 165 6.68 -12.68 -4.28
N ILE A 166 6.50 -12.14 -5.48
CA ILE A 166 5.24 -12.23 -6.22
C ILE A 166 5.47 -12.87 -7.58
N ASP A 167 4.69 -13.91 -7.86
CA ASP A 167 4.53 -14.47 -9.19
C ASP A 167 3.26 -13.92 -9.83
N TYR A 168 3.45 -13.22 -10.94
CA TYR A 168 2.40 -12.55 -11.67
C TYR A 168 2.15 -13.26 -13.00
N ASN A 169 1.16 -14.15 -13.01
CA ASN A 169 0.67 -14.75 -14.25
C ASN A 169 -0.17 -13.73 -15.04
N ALA A 170 0.41 -13.16 -16.10
CA ALA A 170 -0.21 -12.13 -16.93
C ALA A 170 -1.39 -12.66 -17.78
N ALA A 171 -1.54 -13.97 -17.93
CA ALA A 171 -2.69 -14.55 -18.62
C ALA A 171 -3.99 -14.38 -17.82
N LEU A 172 -3.93 -14.32 -16.49
CA LEU A 172 -5.09 -14.35 -15.59
C LEU A 172 -5.90 -13.04 -15.55
N THR A 173 -5.43 -11.97 -16.18
CA THR A 173 -6.17 -10.71 -16.20
C THR A 173 -6.02 -9.98 -17.53
N SER A 174 -6.98 -9.12 -17.83
CA SER A 174 -6.92 -8.13 -18.92
C SER A 174 -6.44 -6.76 -18.44
N ASN A 175 -6.52 -6.49 -17.13
CA ASN A 175 -6.07 -5.23 -16.50
C ASN A 175 -5.19 -5.56 -15.29
N GLY A 176 -3.99 -5.00 -15.25
CA GLY A 176 -3.00 -5.32 -14.22
C GLY A 176 -3.37 -4.90 -12.80
N SER A 177 -4.35 -4.01 -12.64
CA SER A 177 -4.86 -3.63 -11.31
C SER A 177 -5.80 -4.68 -10.70
N HIS A 178 -6.33 -5.62 -11.48
CA HIS A 178 -7.35 -6.57 -11.03
C HIS A 178 -6.78 -7.82 -10.33
N TYR A 179 -5.47 -8.06 -10.44
CA TYR A 179 -4.84 -9.27 -9.91
C TYR A 179 -3.57 -8.87 -9.18
N ARG A 180 -3.39 -9.37 -7.95
CA ARG A 180 -2.21 -9.04 -7.13
C ARG A 180 -1.01 -9.96 -7.37
N GLY A 181 -1.23 -11.11 -7.98
CA GLY A 181 -0.22 -12.17 -8.08
C GLY A 181 -0.31 -13.18 -6.93
N GLU A 182 0.51 -14.21 -7.05
CA GLU A 182 0.68 -15.28 -6.07
C GLU A 182 1.87 -14.97 -5.16
N PHE A 183 1.72 -15.18 -3.85
CA PHE A 183 2.79 -14.91 -2.91
C PHE A 183 3.71 -16.12 -2.74
N LEU A 184 5.01 -15.86 -2.81
CA LEU A 184 6.07 -16.85 -2.67
C LEU A 184 6.82 -16.55 -1.37
N LEU A 185 6.73 -17.43 -0.37
CA LEU A 185 7.40 -17.24 0.91
C LEU A 185 8.77 -17.89 0.91
N HIS A 186 9.78 -17.14 1.36
CA HIS A 186 11.17 -17.60 1.37
C HIS A 186 11.60 -17.93 2.80
N PRO A 187 12.05 -19.17 3.06
CA PRO A 187 12.70 -19.50 4.32
C PRO A 187 13.91 -18.61 4.60
N GLU A 188 14.27 -18.47 5.87
CA GLU A 188 15.48 -17.72 6.25
C GLU A 188 16.76 -18.40 5.75
N ASP A 189 17.74 -17.58 5.31
CA ASP A 189 19.01 -18.05 4.78
C ASP A 189 19.75 -18.87 5.88
N CYS A 190 20.18 -20.10 5.56
CA CYS A 190 20.86 -20.97 6.53
C CYS A 190 21.78 -22.00 5.85
N ILE A 191 22.57 -22.73 6.65
CA ILE A 191 23.36 -23.87 6.16
C ILE A 191 22.74 -25.17 6.66
N ILE A 192 22.36 -26.06 5.72
CA ILE A 192 21.85 -27.39 6.01
C ILE A 192 23.00 -28.40 5.83
N ALA A 193 23.52 -28.94 6.93
CA ALA A 193 24.58 -29.96 6.90
C ALA A 193 24.12 -31.26 6.18
N PRO A 194 25.06 -32.09 5.68
CA PRO A 194 24.72 -33.39 5.09
C PRO A 194 23.83 -34.24 6.02
N GLY A 195 22.68 -34.69 5.51
CA GLY A 195 21.71 -35.48 6.26
C GLY A 195 20.88 -34.70 7.28
N ALA A 196 21.14 -33.40 7.50
CA ALA A 196 20.34 -32.57 8.39
C ALA A 196 19.03 -32.14 7.72
N THR A 197 18.04 -31.83 8.56
CA THR A 197 16.69 -31.42 8.16
C THR A 197 16.37 -30.04 8.70
N LEU A 198 15.93 -29.14 7.83
CA LEU A 198 15.27 -27.89 8.17
C LEU A 198 13.75 -28.14 8.28
N THR A 199 13.13 -27.65 9.35
CA THR A 199 11.67 -27.68 9.52
C THR A 199 11.09 -26.27 9.39
N LEU A 200 10.00 -26.14 8.66
CA LEU A 200 9.17 -24.94 8.61
C LEU A 200 7.71 -25.37 8.74
N SER A 201 6.98 -24.81 9.71
CA SER A 201 5.59 -25.20 9.98
C SER A 201 4.65 -24.01 10.01
N PHE A 202 3.51 -24.13 9.35
CA PHE A 202 2.45 -23.14 9.33
C PHE A 202 1.20 -23.67 10.04
N ARG A 203 0.51 -22.77 10.73
CA ARG A 203 -0.81 -23.01 11.31
C ARG A 203 -1.81 -21.99 10.77
N TRP A 204 -2.81 -22.49 10.07
CA TRP A 204 -3.88 -21.74 9.44
C TRP A 204 -5.16 -21.86 10.25
N SER A 205 -5.88 -20.75 10.43
CA SER A 205 -7.17 -20.73 11.11
C SER A 205 -7.99 -19.49 10.79
N PHE A 206 -9.30 -19.57 10.98
CA PHE A 206 -10.19 -18.44 10.84
C PHE A 206 -10.30 -17.66 12.16
N ARG A 207 -9.88 -16.39 12.16
CA ARG A 207 -9.85 -15.53 13.36
C ARG A 207 -10.56 -14.19 13.15
N LYS A 208 -11.11 -13.66 14.24
CA LYS A 208 -11.66 -12.30 14.30
C LYS A 208 -10.60 -11.24 14.60
N LYS A 209 -9.53 -11.65 15.28
CA LYS A 209 -8.44 -10.77 15.70
C LYS A 209 -7.26 -10.92 14.76
N ARG A 210 -6.69 -9.79 14.36
CA ARG A 210 -5.59 -9.72 13.39
C ARG A 210 -4.24 -9.99 14.08
N PRO A 211 -3.30 -10.72 13.44
CA PRO A 211 -1.97 -10.96 14.01
C PRO A 211 -1.12 -9.69 14.23
N ASP A 212 -1.33 -8.64 13.43
CA ASP A 212 -0.70 -7.32 13.65
C ASP A 212 -1.24 -6.56 14.88
N ARG A 213 -2.32 -7.06 15.49
CA ARG A 213 -2.89 -6.52 16.73
C ARG A 213 -2.79 -7.46 17.91
N GLU A 214 -2.78 -8.76 17.68
CA GLU A 214 -2.79 -9.78 18.73
C GLU A 214 -2.12 -11.07 18.26
N LEU A 215 -0.78 -11.07 18.16
CA LEU A 215 -0.01 -12.25 17.75
C LEU A 215 0.12 -13.30 18.86
N LEU A 216 0.09 -12.89 20.13
CA LEU A 216 0.48 -13.76 21.25
C LEU A 216 -0.53 -14.86 21.60
N THR A 217 -1.75 -14.78 21.07
CA THR A 217 -2.73 -15.87 21.21
C THR A 217 -2.32 -17.12 20.44
N ASP A 218 -1.39 -16.97 19.50
CA ASP A 218 -1.11 -17.94 18.47
C ASP A 218 0.22 -18.66 18.75
N CYS A 219 0.16 -19.67 19.63
CA CYS A 219 1.14 -20.72 19.89
C CYS A 219 2.61 -20.36 20.21
N GLY A 220 3.22 -21.10 21.13
CA GLY A 220 4.67 -21.13 21.33
C GLY A 220 5.28 -19.89 21.98
N GLN A 221 6.59 -19.74 21.82
CA GLN A 221 7.39 -18.63 22.34
C GLN A 221 7.38 -17.48 21.32
N ARG A 222 6.39 -16.59 21.41
CA ARG A 222 6.20 -15.45 20.48
C ARG A 222 6.51 -14.10 21.13
N MET A 223 6.90 -13.17 20.27
CA MET A 223 7.16 -11.76 20.59
C MET A 223 6.22 -10.88 19.78
N PHE A 224 5.48 -10.01 20.46
CA PHE A 224 4.65 -9.00 19.83
C PHE A 224 5.23 -7.62 20.11
N LEU A 225 5.55 -6.89 19.04
CA LEU A 225 6.19 -5.58 19.09
C LEU A 225 5.23 -4.52 18.55
N ARG A 226 5.14 -3.40 19.26
CA ARG A 226 4.45 -2.19 18.81
C ARG A 226 5.29 -0.96 19.09
N ALA A 227 5.17 0.02 18.23
CA ALA A 227 5.66 1.38 18.42
C ALA A 227 4.49 2.36 18.29
N ASP A 228 4.57 3.50 18.97
CA ASP A 228 3.58 4.57 18.89
C ASP A 228 3.60 5.27 17.52
N ARG A 229 4.77 5.29 16.89
CA ARG A 229 5.02 5.83 15.54
C ARG A 229 6.22 5.12 14.91
N LEU A 230 6.25 5.08 13.59
CA LEU A 230 7.37 4.49 12.84
C LEU A 230 8.20 5.51 12.06
N THR A 231 7.76 6.77 12.00
CA THR A 231 8.53 7.87 11.39
C THR A 231 8.67 9.05 12.35
N VAL A 232 9.91 9.39 12.68
CA VAL A 232 10.28 10.42 13.68
C VAL A 232 11.31 11.40 13.13
N THR A 233 11.48 12.52 13.83
CA THR A 233 12.55 13.47 13.57
C THR A 233 13.84 13.13 14.33
N PRO A 234 15.02 13.63 13.92
CA PRO A 234 16.26 13.41 14.67
C PRO A 234 16.14 13.82 16.15
N GLY A 235 16.46 12.88 17.04
CA GLY A 235 16.39 13.05 18.49
C GLY A 235 14.99 12.84 19.09
N GLU A 236 13.94 12.77 18.28
CA GLU A 236 12.60 12.43 18.77
C GLU A 236 12.56 10.94 19.18
N PRO A 237 12.07 10.62 20.39
CA PRO A 237 12.00 9.25 20.87
C PRO A 237 10.87 8.47 20.17
N VAL A 238 11.18 7.27 19.72
CA VAL A 238 10.20 6.23 19.38
C VAL A 238 9.92 5.43 20.64
N ARG A 239 8.65 5.28 21.00
CA ARG A 239 8.24 4.53 22.19
C ARG A 239 7.42 3.33 21.78
N GLY A 240 7.53 2.26 22.56
CA GLY A 240 6.76 1.09 22.24
C GLY A 240 6.67 0.08 23.35
N THR A 241 5.99 -1.01 23.02
CA THR A 241 5.79 -2.15 23.91
C THR A 241 6.29 -3.42 23.23
N LEU A 242 7.02 -4.23 23.98
CA LEU A 242 7.25 -5.63 23.69
C LEU A 242 6.37 -6.45 24.62
N GLN A 243 5.68 -7.44 24.10
CA GLN A 243 4.96 -8.43 24.88
C GLN A 243 5.42 -9.83 24.45
N THR A 244 5.52 -10.75 25.40
CA THR A 244 5.86 -12.16 25.14
C THR A 244 4.86 -13.10 25.77
N ALA A 245 4.65 -14.27 25.15
CA ALA A 245 3.83 -15.35 25.69
C ALA A 245 4.56 -16.16 26.80
N PHE A 246 5.81 -15.83 27.07
CA PHE A 246 6.70 -16.54 28.00
C PHE A 246 7.45 -15.56 28.91
N SER A 247 7.92 -16.05 30.04
CA SER A 247 8.75 -15.28 30.97
C SER A 247 10.20 -15.24 30.51
N TRP A 248 10.89 -14.15 30.81
CA TRP A 248 12.29 -13.92 30.44
C TRP A 248 12.98 -13.05 31.48
N ASP A 249 14.30 -13.10 31.57
CA ASP A 249 15.06 -12.35 32.58
C ASP A 249 15.47 -10.96 32.08
N SER A 250 16.10 -10.91 30.90
CA SER A 250 16.63 -9.71 30.26
C SER A 250 16.15 -9.57 28.81
N LEU A 251 16.01 -8.32 28.37
CA LEU A 251 15.80 -7.93 26.98
C LEU A 251 17.07 -7.26 26.44
N ALA A 252 17.53 -7.70 25.27
CA ALA A 252 18.54 -6.99 24.48
C ALA A 252 17.84 -6.21 23.37
N ILE A 253 18.19 -4.92 23.22
CA ILE A 253 17.71 -4.05 22.13
C ILE A 253 18.94 -3.59 21.35
N ASP A 254 19.05 -4.04 20.11
CA ASP A 254 20.04 -3.55 19.16
C ASP A 254 19.38 -2.46 18.30
N ALA A 255 19.74 -1.21 18.60
CA ALA A 255 19.32 -0.02 17.88
C ALA A 255 20.47 0.57 17.04
N ALA A 256 21.50 -0.21 16.69
CA ALA A 256 22.67 0.24 15.94
C ALA A 256 23.32 1.52 16.52
N ASP A 257 23.16 2.67 15.85
CA ASP A 257 23.67 3.99 16.24
C ASP A 257 22.75 4.76 17.21
N GLY A 258 21.57 4.22 17.51
CA GLY A 258 20.59 4.80 18.42
C GLY A 258 20.88 4.52 19.89
N THR A 259 20.20 5.27 20.76
CA THR A 259 20.10 4.94 22.19
C THR A 259 18.86 4.09 22.41
N ALA A 260 18.92 3.15 23.37
CA ALA A 260 17.79 2.29 23.73
C ALA A 260 17.72 2.09 25.23
N VAL A 261 16.52 2.22 25.79
CA VAL A 261 16.22 1.92 27.20
C VAL A 261 14.92 1.13 27.28
N TYR A 262 14.77 0.32 28.33
CA TYR A 262 13.51 -0.37 28.59
C TYR A 262 13.22 -0.50 30.09
N THR A 263 11.94 -0.65 30.39
CA THR A 263 11.42 -0.99 31.72
C THR A 263 10.57 -2.25 31.60
N LYS A 264 10.96 -3.31 32.32
CA LYS A 264 10.25 -4.60 32.33
C LYS A 264 9.02 -4.55 33.23
N ASN A 265 7.91 -5.07 32.73
CA ASN A 265 6.64 -5.25 33.41
C ASN A 265 6.15 -6.69 33.21
N ALA A 266 6.49 -7.60 34.12
CA ALA A 266 6.22 -9.04 33.98
C ALA A 266 6.80 -9.64 32.68
N SER A 267 5.94 -10.20 31.80
CA SER A 267 6.32 -10.72 30.46
C SER A 267 6.27 -9.65 29.36
N SER A 268 6.21 -8.37 29.73
CA SER A 268 6.22 -7.25 28.79
C SER A 268 7.33 -6.25 29.13
N ALA A 269 7.67 -5.38 28.18
CA ALA A 269 8.58 -4.27 28.39
C ALA A 269 8.09 -3.03 27.66
N ASN A 270 8.13 -1.89 28.33
CA ASN A 270 8.06 -0.60 27.65
C ASN A 270 9.48 -0.23 27.23
N TRP A 271 9.67 0.16 25.98
CA TRP A 271 10.97 0.53 25.44
C TRP A 271 10.91 1.91 24.79
N GLU A 272 12.06 2.57 24.76
CA GLU A 272 12.25 3.84 24.08
C GLU A 272 13.58 3.80 23.33
N CYS A 273 13.56 4.21 22.06
CA CYS A 273 14.75 4.39 21.23
C CYS A 273 14.80 5.80 20.65
N SER A 274 15.99 6.36 20.45
CA SER A 274 16.15 7.64 19.77
C SER A 274 17.40 7.67 18.90
N PHE A 275 17.33 8.41 17.80
CA PHE A 275 18.35 8.42 16.75
C PHE A 275 18.69 9.85 16.36
N ALA A 276 19.98 10.18 16.34
CA ALA A 276 20.43 11.56 16.08
C ALA A 276 20.54 11.91 14.59
N THR A 277 20.51 10.92 13.68
CA THR A 277 20.73 11.15 12.25
C THR A 277 19.58 10.60 11.41
N PRO A 278 19.21 11.28 10.30
CA PRO A 278 18.22 10.76 9.37
C PRO A 278 18.58 9.41 8.75
N GLY A 279 17.55 8.67 8.36
CA GLY A 279 17.62 7.43 7.59
C GLY A 279 16.78 6.31 8.20
N GLU A 280 16.62 5.26 7.42
CA GLU A 280 15.92 4.06 7.82
C GLU A 280 16.73 3.28 8.86
N ARG A 281 16.05 2.64 9.82
CA ARG A 281 16.67 1.84 10.89
C ARG A 281 15.84 0.60 11.17
N LYS A 282 16.53 -0.49 11.51
CA LYS A 282 15.93 -1.71 12.04
C LYS A 282 16.31 -1.84 13.51
N ILE A 283 15.32 -1.83 14.40
CA ILE A 283 15.52 -2.07 15.83
C ILE A 283 15.25 -3.54 16.09
N ARG A 284 16.26 -4.28 16.56
CA ARG A 284 16.14 -5.71 16.86
C ARG A 284 16.00 -5.94 18.37
N PHE A 285 15.03 -6.75 18.74
CA PHE A 285 14.74 -7.14 20.11
C PHE A 285 15.05 -8.63 20.25
N THR A 286 15.85 -9.00 21.25
CA THR A 286 16.18 -10.41 21.52
C THR A 286 15.85 -10.76 22.96
N VAL A 287 15.05 -11.82 23.13
CA VAL A 287 14.56 -12.31 24.42
C VAL A 287 14.60 -13.84 24.44
N ALA A 288 15.30 -14.42 25.41
CA ALA A 288 15.43 -15.88 25.59
C ALA A 288 15.81 -16.64 24.29
N GLY A 289 16.65 -16.04 23.43
CA GLY A 289 17.07 -16.63 22.15
C GLY A 289 16.17 -16.30 20.95
N HIS A 290 14.95 -15.83 21.18
CA HIS A 290 14.04 -15.39 20.12
C HIS A 290 14.30 -13.94 19.73
N SER A 291 14.11 -13.62 18.45
CA SER A 291 14.28 -12.27 17.94
C SER A 291 13.06 -11.78 17.15
N ALA A 292 12.80 -10.48 17.26
CA ALA A 292 11.83 -9.76 16.46
C ALA A 292 12.37 -8.34 16.17
N TRP A 293 11.80 -7.64 15.18
CA TRP A 293 12.26 -6.31 14.84
C TRP A 293 11.12 -5.39 14.41
N ILE A 294 11.42 -4.09 14.46
CA ILE A 294 10.60 -3.01 13.90
C ILE A 294 11.50 -2.21 12.95
N ASN A 295 10.97 -1.87 11.78
CA ASN A 295 11.62 -0.92 10.87
C ASN A 295 11.02 0.47 11.08
N ILE A 296 11.88 1.46 11.33
CA ILE A 296 11.50 2.86 11.49
C ILE A 296 12.23 3.73 10.49
N ASN A 297 11.77 4.97 10.32
CA ASN A 297 12.43 5.99 9.53
C ASN A 297 12.66 7.26 10.36
N VAL A 298 13.88 7.80 10.27
CA VAL A 298 14.22 9.09 10.87
C VAL A 298 14.31 10.12 9.75
N MET A 299 13.41 11.09 9.75
CA MET A 299 13.26 12.06 8.67
C MET A 299 13.42 13.49 9.16
N GLU A 300 13.93 14.36 8.29
CA GLU A 300 13.88 15.80 8.55
C GLU A 300 12.42 16.28 8.67
N PRO A 301 12.17 17.41 9.37
CA PRO A 301 10.84 17.99 9.45
C PRO A 301 10.20 18.18 8.06
N THR A 302 8.90 17.94 7.95
CA THR A 302 8.14 18.02 6.67
C THR A 302 8.32 19.35 5.96
N ALA A 303 8.41 20.47 6.69
CA ALA A 303 8.68 21.79 6.12
C ALA A 303 10.04 21.87 5.41
N GLU A 304 11.08 21.24 5.95
CA GLU A 304 12.41 21.20 5.33
C GLU A 304 12.41 20.32 4.08
N ILE A 305 11.72 19.16 4.14
CA ILE A 305 11.51 18.28 2.99
C ILE A 305 10.79 19.04 1.87
N LEU A 306 9.72 19.76 2.20
CA LEU A 306 8.94 20.58 1.27
C LEU A 306 9.79 21.61 0.54
N ILE A 307 10.56 22.42 1.26
CA ILE A 307 11.40 23.47 0.68
C ILE A 307 12.46 22.85 -0.24
N ARG A 308 13.14 21.80 0.22
CA ARG A 308 14.17 21.11 -0.56
C ARG A 308 13.58 20.49 -1.83
N ARG A 309 12.44 19.81 -1.71
CA ARG A 309 11.78 19.15 -2.83
C ARG A 309 11.29 20.15 -3.88
N ALA A 310 10.65 21.24 -3.45
CA ALA A 310 10.21 22.30 -4.34
C ALA A 310 11.37 22.95 -5.11
N ARG A 311 12.52 23.15 -4.45
CA ARG A 311 13.73 23.61 -5.11
C ARG A 311 14.22 22.63 -6.19
N PHE A 312 14.25 21.34 -5.89
CA PHE A 312 14.61 20.31 -6.87
C PHE A 312 13.67 20.33 -8.07
N ILE A 313 12.35 20.47 -7.84
CA ILE A 313 11.36 20.58 -8.91
C ILE A 313 11.68 21.79 -9.80
N ALA A 314 11.85 22.98 -9.21
CA ALA A 314 12.12 24.20 -9.96
C ALA A 314 13.44 24.15 -10.74
N GLU A 315 14.49 23.53 -10.18
CA GLU A 315 15.82 23.51 -10.80
C GLU A 315 16.02 22.34 -11.79
N LYS A 316 15.34 21.21 -11.58
CA LYS A 316 15.62 19.96 -12.33
C LYS A 316 14.43 19.34 -13.04
N GLN A 317 13.21 19.64 -12.60
CA GLN A 317 11.99 19.06 -13.18
C GLN A 317 11.18 20.05 -13.99
N GLN A 318 11.35 21.36 -13.79
CA GLN A 318 10.72 22.36 -14.64
C GLN A 318 11.41 22.46 -15.99
N TYR A 319 10.65 22.30 -17.07
CA TYR A 319 11.16 22.38 -18.43
C TYR A 319 11.20 23.83 -18.91
N HIS A 320 12.30 24.20 -19.58
CA HIS A 320 12.57 25.56 -20.02
C HIS A 320 13.03 25.56 -21.48
N ALA A 321 12.10 25.79 -22.39
CA ALA A 321 12.37 25.86 -23.82
C ALA A 321 11.33 26.76 -24.49
N HIS A 322 11.65 28.05 -24.62
CA HIS A 322 10.77 29.03 -25.23
C HIS A 322 10.24 28.55 -26.60
N GLY A 323 8.92 28.62 -26.79
CA GLY A 323 8.23 28.15 -27.99
C GLY A 323 7.85 26.66 -27.99
N SER A 324 8.29 25.89 -26.98
CA SER A 324 7.80 24.53 -26.75
C SER A 324 6.43 24.55 -26.06
N HIS A 325 5.56 23.61 -26.44
CA HIS A 325 4.32 23.35 -25.70
C HIS A 325 4.59 22.94 -24.24
N LEU A 326 5.75 22.37 -23.94
CA LEU A 326 6.14 21.98 -22.58
C LEU A 326 6.81 23.10 -21.78
N ASP A 327 7.00 24.30 -22.35
CA ASP A 327 7.69 25.38 -21.64
C ASP A 327 6.93 25.78 -20.37
N GLY A 328 7.59 25.62 -19.21
CA GLY A 328 7.02 25.84 -17.88
C GLY A 328 6.47 24.59 -17.18
N ALA A 329 6.32 23.47 -17.88
CA ALA A 329 5.82 22.21 -17.32
C ALA A 329 6.78 21.62 -16.28
N CYS A 330 6.25 20.96 -15.25
CA CYS A 330 7.06 20.11 -14.35
C CYS A 330 6.97 18.66 -14.85
N LEU A 331 8.12 18.06 -15.16
CA LEU A 331 8.23 16.78 -15.86
C LEU A 331 8.79 15.68 -14.94
N ILE A 332 8.62 14.42 -15.37
CA ILE A 332 9.23 13.26 -14.72
C ILE A 332 10.75 13.41 -14.73
N TYR A 333 11.43 12.95 -13.69
CA TYR A 333 12.89 12.97 -13.60
C TYR A 333 13.45 11.57 -13.42
N GLU A 334 14.34 11.16 -14.33
CA GLU A 334 15.03 9.89 -14.27
C GLU A 334 16.42 10.09 -13.64
N ARG A 335 16.60 9.60 -12.41
CA ARG A 335 17.80 9.92 -11.61
C ARG A 335 19.09 9.30 -12.14
N THR A 336 19.05 8.16 -12.83
CA THR A 336 20.25 7.46 -13.30
C THR A 336 20.96 8.21 -14.43
N THR A 337 20.21 8.83 -15.34
CA THR A 337 20.72 9.63 -16.46
C THR A 337 20.68 11.14 -16.18
N GLY A 338 19.97 11.56 -15.13
CA GLY A 338 19.82 12.95 -14.75
C GLY A 338 18.97 13.77 -15.71
N ARG A 339 17.99 13.14 -16.37
CA ARG A 339 17.19 13.74 -17.46
C ARG A 339 15.71 13.84 -17.11
N GLN A 340 15.08 14.86 -17.67
CA GLN A 340 13.62 14.98 -17.69
C GLN A 340 13.02 14.01 -18.72
N LEU A 341 11.82 13.51 -18.44
CA LEU A 341 11.05 12.61 -19.30
C LEU A 341 9.61 13.11 -19.45
N CYS A 342 9.08 13.00 -20.66
CA CYS A 342 7.67 13.21 -20.97
C CYS A 342 7.33 12.32 -22.17
N ASP A 343 6.27 11.53 -22.05
CA ASP A 343 5.76 10.65 -23.10
C ASP A 343 4.26 10.89 -23.25
N ASN A 344 3.81 11.33 -24.42
CA ASN A 344 2.39 11.54 -24.70
C ASN A 344 1.71 10.29 -25.26
N VAL A 345 2.46 9.26 -25.66
CA VAL A 345 1.90 7.96 -26.09
C VAL A 345 1.50 7.15 -24.87
N PHE A 346 2.32 7.18 -23.82
CA PHE A 346 2.00 6.60 -22.53
C PHE A 346 1.53 7.70 -21.57
N SER A 347 0.21 7.93 -21.49
CA SER A 347 -0.38 9.09 -20.80
C SER A 347 -0.02 9.20 -19.31
N ASP A 348 0.25 8.10 -18.61
CA ASP A 348 0.76 8.12 -17.23
C ASP A 348 2.22 8.62 -17.14
N SER A 349 2.89 8.88 -18.26
CA SER A 349 4.25 9.45 -18.32
C SER A 349 4.30 10.84 -18.97
N ASN A 350 3.16 11.51 -19.13
CA ASN A 350 3.09 12.83 -19.75
C ASN A 350 3.32 13.99 -18.74
N SER A 351 3.09 15.23 -19.17
CA SER A 351 3.29 16.45 -18.36
C SER A 351 2.05 16.97 -17.62
N ALA A 352 0.94 16.21 -17.66
CA ALA A 352 -0.34 16.53 -17.05
C ALA A 352 -0.70 15.52 -15.95
N ARG A 353 -1.99 15.35 -15.66
CA ARG A 353 -2.52 14.36 -14.70
C ARG A 353 -1.86 14.49 -13.32
N GLU A 354 -1.32 13.40 -12.78
CA GLU A 354 -0.77 13.36 -11.42
C GLU A 354 0.44 14.31 -11.21
N ARG A 355 1.16 14.71 -12.28
CA ARG A 355 2.27 15.69 -12.23
C ARG A 355 1.83 17.08 -11.75
N ILE A 356 0.52 17.36 -11.69
CA ILE A 356 -0.02 18.58 -11.08
C ILE A 356 0.44 18.75 -9.62
N SER A 357 0.70 17.64 -8.93
CA SER A 357 1.32 17.64 -7.60
C SER A 357 2.58 18.49 -7.50
N MET A 358 3.43 18.52 -8.54
CA MET A 358 4.66 19.32 -8.52
C MET A 358 4.36 20.82 -8.46
N GLY A 359 3.34 21.29 -9.20
CA GLY A 359 2.88 22.68 -9.10
C GLY A 359 2.32 23.02 -7.73
N CYS A 360 1.58 22.08 -7.12
CA CYS A 360 1.07 22.20 -5.76
C CYS A 360 2.19 22.29 -4.72
N THR A 361 3.22 21.44 -4.86
CA THR A 361 4.42 21.44 -4.00
C THR A 361 5.17 22.78 -4.10
N LEU A 362 5.32 23.35 -5.30
CA LEU A 362 5.90 24.69 -5.47
C LEU A 362 5.08 25.76 -4.74
N ALA A 363 3.75 25.70 -4.81
CA ALA A 363 2.85 26.68 -4.19
C ALA A 363 2.91 26.59 -2.67
N LEU A 364 2.81 25.39 -2.10
CA LEU A 364 2.92 25.15 -0.67
C LEU A 364 4.29 25.58 -0.12
N ALA A 365 5.38 25.28 -0.82
CA ALA A 365 6.71 25.72 -0.43
C ALA A 365 6.87 27.24 -0.47
N GLN A 366 6.31 27.90 -1.49
CA GLN A 366 6.33 29.36 -1.61
C GLN A 366 5.55 30.04 -0.47
N GLN A 367 4.45 29.44 0.02
CA GLN A 367 3.74 29.97 1.19
C GLN A 367 4.61 29.94 2.46
N SER A 368 5.35 28.84 2.66
CA SER A 368 6.14 28.61 3.88
C SER A 368 7.49 29.31 3.85
N SER A 369 8.15 29.36 2.69
CA SER A 369 9.47 29.98 2.49
C SER A 369 9.53 30.67 1.12
N PRO A 370 8.96 31.90 1.00
CA PRO A 370 8.95 32.64 -0.24
C PRO A 370 10.34 32.84 -0.84
N SER A 371 10.49 32.61 -2.15
CA SER A 371 11.73 32.94 -2.87
C SER A 371 11.48 33.35 -4.31
N PRO A 372 12.37 34.18 -4.91
CA PRO A 372 12.25 34.54 -6.32
C PRO A 372 12.30 33.34 -7.27
N LEU A 373 13.02 32.27 -6.89
CA LEU A 373 13.10 31.03 -7.67
C LEU A 373 11.72 30.37 -7.76
N LEU A 374 11.08 30.14 -6.61
CA LEU A 374 9.79 29.46 -6.54
C LEU A 374 8.66 30.33 -7.11
N GLU A 375 8.68 31.64 -6.86
CA GLU A 375 7.73 32.58 -7.46
C GLU A 375 7.79 32.53 -9.00
N ASN A 376 9.00 32.60 -9.57
CA ASN A 376 9.18 32.51 -11.02
C ASN A 376 8.76 31.14 -11.58
N ALA A 377 9.09 30.06 -10.86
CA ALA A 377 8.67 28.71 -11.24
C ALA A 377 7.14 28.58 -11.27
N LEU A 378 6.44 29.12 -10.27
CA LEU A 378 4.97 29.13 -10.21
C LEU A 378 4.34 29.93 -11.34
N ARG A 379 4.87 31.12 -11.64
CA ARG A 379 4.37 31.94 -12.76
C ARG A 379 4.51 31.20 -14.09
N LYS A 380 5.66 30.55 -14.33
CA LYS A 380 5.87 29.71 -15.52
C LYS A 380 4.95 28.50 -15.56
N TYR A 381 4.77 27.81 -14.44
CA TYR A 381 3.91 26.64 -14.36
C TYR A 381 2.45 27.00 -14.61
N ARG A 382 1.94 28.09 -14.01
CA ARG A 382 0.59 28.60 -14.31
C ARG A 382 0.42 28.95 -15.78
N ALA A 383 1.40 29.64 -16.38
CA ALA A 383 1.37 29.98 -17.81
C ALA A 383 1.37 28.75 -18.73
N TYR A 384 2.01 27.64 -18.31
CA TYR A 384 1.90 26.35 -18.98
C TYR A 384 0.50 25.75 -18.82
N VAL A 385 -0.01 25.67 -17.59
CA VAL A 385 -1.34 25.11 -17.29
C VAL A 385 -2.45 25.81 -18.08
N GLU A 386 -2.52 27.14 -18.03
CA GLU A 386 -3.57 27.92 -18.70
C GLU A 386 -3.44 27.90 -20.24
N ARG A 387 -2.25 27.54 -20.77
CA ARG A 387 -2.01 27.44 -22.20
C ARG A 387 -2.34 26.04 -22.74
N GLU A 388 -2.06 25.01 -21.96
CA GLU A 388 -1.96 23.64 -22.46
C GLU A 388 -2.97 22.68 -21.81
N LEU A 389 -3.35 22.90 -20.56
CA LEU A 389 -4.08 21.94 -19.72
C LEU A 389 -5.43 22.45 -19.18
N LEU A 390 -5.68 23.76 -19.18
CA LEU A 390 -6.90 24.35 -18.64
C LEU A 390 -7.48 25.41 -19.58
N ASP A 391 -8.71 25.18 -20.05
CA ASP A 391 -9.49 26.22 -20.70
C ASP A 391 -10.26 27.04 -19.65
N LEU A 392 -9.80 28.25 -19.36
CA LEU A 392 -10.42 29.17 -18.41
C LEU A 392 -11.85 29.62 -18.78
N ARG A 393 -12.31 29.43 -20.02
CA ARG A 393 -13.68 29.80 -20.42
C ARG A 393 -14.69 28.72 -20.04
N THR A 394 -14.28 27.47 -20.14
CA THR A 394 -15.14 26.30 -19.91
C THR A 394 -14.82 25.59 -18.59
N MET A 395 -13.68 25.91 -17.97
CA MET A 395 -13.07 25.20 -16.84
C MET A 395 -12.76 23.73 -17.15
N THR A 396 -12.59 23.40 -18.43
CA THR A 396 -12.20 22.06 -18.87
C THR A 396 -10.73 21.83 -18.55
N VAL A 397 -10.46 20.76 -17.82
CA VAL A 397 -9.11 20.25 -17.55
C VAL A 397 -8.80 19.12 -18.52
N PHE A 398 -7.68 19.24 -19.22
CA PHE A 398 -7.18 18.28 -20.19
C PHE A 398 -6.08 17.41 -19.59
N ASP A 399 -6.08 16.13 -19.95
CA ASP A 399 -5.14 15.15 -19.42
C ASP A 399 -3.81 15.11 -20.20
N SER A 400 -3.60 16.00 -21.18
CA SER A 400 -2.40 16.07 -22.02
C SER A 400 -2.19 17.48 -22.60
N PRO A 401 -0.93 17.91 -22.89
CA PRO A 401 -0.64 19.17 -23.58
C PRO A 401 -1.39 19.36 -24.90
N CYS A 402 -1.42 20.61 -25.37
CA CYS A 402 -2.16 21.06 -26.55
C CYS A 402 -3.68 20.89 -26.44
N HIS A 403 -4.23 20.90 -25.21
CA HIS A 403 -5.63 20.55 -24.94
C HIS A 403 -6.00 19.17 -25.51
N GLY A 404 -5.07 18.22 -25.40
CA GLY A 404 -5.21 16.86 -25.93
C GLY A 404 -5.84 15.89 -24.93
N GLY A 405 -6.14 14.69 -25.46
CA GLY A 405 -6.57 13.52 -24.69
C GLY A 405 -8.02 13.58 -24.16
N ASN A 406 -8.31 12.81 -23.10
CA ASN A 406 -9.68 12.57 -22.65
C ASN A 406 -10.06 13.45 -21.44
N LEU A 407 -11.37 13.64 -21.24
CA LEU A 407 -11.87 14.29 -20.03
C LEU A 407 -11.79 13.30 -18.86
N ARG A 408 -10.72 13.44 -18.06
CA ARG A 408 -10.49 12.61 -16.90
C ARG A 408 -10.93 13.32 -15.63
N ALA A 409 -11.92 12.76 -14.93
CA ALA A 409 -12.49 13.37 -13.71
C ALA A 409 -11.45 13.59 -12.59
N TYR A 410 -10.45 12.72 -12.49
CA TYR A 410 -9.40 12.80 -11.46
C TYR A 410 -8.58 14.09 -11.53
N ASP A 411 -8.38 14.64 -12.72
CA ASP A 411 -7.46 15.76 -12.92
C ASP A 411 -8.02 17.08 -12.40
N TYR A 412 -9.36 17.20 -12.31
CA TYR A 412 -10.03 18.44 -11.90
C TYR A 412 -9.77 18.82 -10.44
N PRO A 413 -10.01 17.95 -9.43
CA PRO A 413 -9.69 18.25 -8.04
C PRO A 413 -8.23 18.62 -7.82
N TRP A 414 -7.31 17.97 -8.52
CA TRP A 414 -5.88 18.30 -8.46
C TRP A 414 -5.59 19.69 -9.01
N MET A 415 -6.20 20.05 -10.14
CA MET A 415 -6.09 21.38 -10.71
C MET A 415 -6.70 22.44 -9.79
N ALA A 416 -7.85 22.16 -9.16
CA ALA A 416 -8.47 23.04 -8.19
C ALA A 416 -7.60 23.23 -6.94
N PHE A 417 -6.97 22.16 -6.45
CA PHE A 417 -5.98 22.20 -5.36
C PHE A 417 -4.83 23.16 -5.71
N PHE A 418 -4.28 23.04 -6.93
CA PHE A 418 -3.23 23.95 -7.38
C PHE A 418 -3.67 25.42 -7.31
N TYR A 419 -4.85 25.77 -7.83
CA TYR A 419 -5.34 27.15 -7.80
C TYR A 419 -5.68 27.67 -6.40
N LEU A 420 -6.14 26.79 -5.49
CA LEU A 420 -6.34 27.11 -4.08
C LEU A 420 -5.01 27.51 -3.42
N GLU A 421 -3.97 26.68 -3.59
CA GLU A 421 -2.66 26.96 -2.98
C GLU A 421 -1.94 28.12 -3.68
N TYR A 422 -2.11 28.27 -5.00
CA TYR A 422 -1.56 29.38 -5.77
C TYR A 422 -2.10 30.72 -5.29
N ALA A 423 -3.42 30.81 -5.04
CA ALA A 423 -4.06 32.03 -4.56
C ALA A 423 -3.37 32.57 -3.29
N LYS A 424 -3.08 31.65 -2.36
CA LYS A 424 -2.39 31.98 -1.10
C LYS A 424 -0.91 32.26 -1.31
N ALA A 425 -0.20 31.47 -2.12
CA ALA A 425 1.23 31.61 -2.38
C ALA A 425 1.58 32.94 -3.08
N MET A 426 0.70 33.41 -3.95
CA MET A 426 0.93 34.57 -4.82
C MET A 426 0.13 35.81 -4.39
N HIS A 427 -0.68 35.70 -3.34
CA HIS A 427 -1.60 36.75 -2.87
C HIS A 427 -2.58 37.22 -3.97
N GLU A 428 -3.11 36.27 -4.75
CA GLU A 428 -4.03 36.53 -5.86
C GLU A 428 -5.40 35.87 -5.58
N PRO A 429 -6.25 36.44 -4.69
CA PRO A 429 -7.49 35.78 -4.24
C PRO A 429 -8.50 35.52 -5.36
N GLU A 430 -8.50 36.31 -6.44
CA GLU A 430 -9.40 36.10 -7.59
C GLU A 430 -9.24 34.72 -8.23
N THR A 431 -8.08 34.07 -8.10
CA THR A 431 -7.88 32.71 -8.64
C THR A 431 -8.68 31.64 -7.88
N LEU A 432 -9.23 31.95 -6.70
CA LEU A 432 -10.16 31.07 -6.00
C LEU A 432 -11.45 30.83 -6.81
N LYS A 433 -11.88 31.79 -7.63
CA LYS A 433 -13.03 31.62 -8.54
C LYS A 433 -12.73 30.58 -9.61
N THR A 434 -11.48 30.52 -10.09
CA THR A 434 -11.02 29.47 -11.02
C THR A 434 -11.08 28.10 -10.35
N ALA A 435 -10.54 27.96 -9.13
CA ALA A 435 -10.61 26.72 -8.36
C ALA A 435 -12.07 26.25 -8.16
N ALA A 436 -12.97 27.16 -7.79
CA ALA A 436 -14.39 26.86 -7.65
C ALA A 436 -15.04 26.44 -8.99
N GLY A 437 -14.72 27.13 -10.08
CA GLY A 437 -15.21 26.81 -11.42
C GLY A 437 -14.78 25.41 -11.88
N ILE A 438 -13.52 25.03 -11.62
CA ILE A 438 -12.99 23.69 -11.90
C ILE A 438 -13.76 22.63 -11.10
N MET A 439 -14.00 22.85 -9.80
CA MET A 439 -14.76 21.89 -8.99
C MET A 439 -16.23 21.77 -9.43
N LEU A 440 -16.85 22.85 -9.90
CA LEU A 440 -18.21 22.77 -10.47
C LEU A 440 -18.24 21.95 -11.78
N ALA A 441 -17.21 22.09 -12.63
CA ALA A 441 -17.06 21.27 -13.83
C ALA A 441 -16.83 19.78 -13.47
N TYR A 442 -16.00 19.51 -12.45
CA TYR A 442 -15.82 18.18 -11.89
C TYR A 442 -17.15 17.55 -11.46
N TYR A 443 -17.95 18.27 -10.68
CA TYR A 443 -19.23 17.76 -10.18
C TYR A 443 -20.20 17.41 -11.32
N ALA A 444 -20.25 18.23 -12.38
CA ALA A 444 -21.04 17.93 -13.57
C ALA A 444 -20.60 16.63 -14.28
N ILE A 445 -19.29 16.31 -14.26
CA ILE A 445 -18.75 15.07 -14.82
C ILE A 445 -19.14 13.87 -13.95
N VAL A 446 -18.84 13.90 -12.66
CA VAL A 446 -19.06 12.73 -11.77
C VAL A 446 -20.53 12.44 -11.51
N GLU A 447 -21.41 13.44 -11.60
CA GLU A 447 -22.86 13.23 -11.57
C GLU A 447 -23.37 12.47 -12.81
N LYS A 448 -22.75 12.72 -13.97
CA LYS A 448 -23.11 12.05 -15.23
C LYS A 448 -22.54 10.63 -15.30
N THR A 449 -21.30 10.43 -14.87
CA THR A 449 -20.59 9.13 -15.01
C THR A 449 -20.77 8.21 -13.81
N GLY A 450 -21.06 8.75 -12.62
CA GLY A 450 -21.03 7.99 -11.38
C GLY A 450 -19.62 7.62 -10.92
N GLN A 451 -18.57 8.16 -11.56
CA GLN A 451 -17.16 7.87 -11.24
C GLN A 451 -16.82 8.26 -9.80
N ASP A 452 -16.34 7.29 -9.03
CA ASP A 452 -15.70 7.56 -7.75
C ASP A 452 -14.26 8.04 -8.03
N SER A 453 -13.96 9.30 -7.71
CA SER A 453 -12.68 9.96 -8.00
C SER A 453 -12.31 10.90 -6.84
N PRO A 454 -11.05 11.37 -6.75
CA PRO A 454 -10.63 12.26 -5.68
C PRO A 454 -11.55 13.48 -5.57
N CYS A 455 -11.92 13.87 -4.35
CA CYS A 455 -12.57 15.15 -4.08
C CYS A 455 -11.93 15.70 -2.82
N ILE A 456 -10.91 16.53 -3.00
CA ILE A 456 -10.01 16.91 -1.91
C ILE A 456 -10.06 18.43 -1.78
N GLU A 457 -10.20 18.90 -0.55
CA GLU A 457 -10.15 20.31 -0.15
C GLU A 457 -11.34 21.21 -0.47
N ASP A 458 -12.51 20.66 -0.84
CA ASP A 458 -13.75 21.43 -0.96
C ASP A 458 -14.06 22.29 0.27
N TYR A 459 -13.89 21.75 1.48
CA TYR A 459 -14.14 22.53 2.70
C TYR A 459 -13.15 23.69 2.88
N ARG A 460 -11.87 23.48 2.57
CA ARG A 460 -10.85 24.55 2.62
C ARG A 460 -11.12 25.60 1.55
N LEU A 461 -11.47 25.18 0.33
CA LEU A 461 -11.83 26.08 -0.77
C LEU A 461 -13.09 26.88 -0.42
N PHE A 462 -14.13 26.25 0.11
CA PHE A 462 -15.33 26.93 0.60
C PHE A 462 -14.98 28.00 1.65
N CYS A 463 -14.17 27.66 2.65
CA CYS A 463 -13.75 28.62 3.68
C CYS A 463 -12.92 29.77 3.08
N ALA A 464 -12.03 29.48 2.13
CA ALA A 464 -11.22 30.50 1.47
C ALA A 464 -12.08 31.46 0.62
N LEU A 465 -13.09 30.95 -0.09
CA LEU A 465 -14.05 31.76 -0.85
C LEU A 465 -14.85 32.68 0.07
N GLU A 466 -15.41 32.15 1.17
CA GLU A 466 -16.14 32.94 2.17
C GLU A 466 -15.27 34.02 2.79
N ALA A 467 -14.03 33.68 3.18
CA ALA A 467 -13.09 34.64 3.78
C ALA A 467 -12.68 35.78 2.85
N ASN A 468 -12.78 35.58 1.53
CA ASN A 468 -12.49 36.60 0.51
C ASN A 468 -13.75 37.26 -0.08
N GLY A 469 -14.94 36.98 0.47
CA GLY A 469 -16.20 37.60 0.04
C GLY A 469 -16.81 37.02 -1.25
N PHE A 470 -16.33 35.87 -1.72
CA PHE A 470 -16.84 35.18 -2.90
C PHE A 470 -18.01 34.25 -2.56
N HIS A 471 -19.02 34.80 -1.89
CA HIS A 471 -20.16 34.05 -1.34
C HIS A 471 -21.00 33.33 -2.41
N ALA A 472 -21.08 33.89 -3.62
CA ALA A 472 -21.84 33.29 -4.71
C ALA A 472 -21.16 31.99 -5.20
N GLU A 473 -19.84 32.01 -5.36
CA GLU A 473 -19.02 30.85 -5.72
C GLU A 473 -19.02 29.82 -4.58
N ALA A 474 -18.85 30.26 -3.33
CA ALA A 474 -18.90 29.39 -2.15
C ALA A 474 -20.25 28.66 -2.02
N GLY A 475 -21.36 29.38 -2.22
CA GLY A 475 -22.71 28.81 -2.19
C GLY A 475 -22.95 27.75 -3.28
N LYS A 476 -22.44 27.99 -4.50
CA LYS A 476 -22.53 27.00 -5.60
C LYS A 476 -21.69 25.76 -5.32
N LEU A 477 -20.45 25.93 -4.86
CA LEU A 477 -19.57 24.82 -4.50
C LEU A 477 -20.20 23.95 -3.42
N LYS A 478 -20.67 24.58 -2.33
CA LYS A 478 -21.36 23.89 -1.25
C LYS A 478 -22.57 23.11 -1.75
N ALA A 479 -23.41 23.69 -2.62
CA ALA A 479 -24.57 23.00 -3.15
C ALA A 479 -24.19 21.74 -3.96
N ALA A 480 -23.17 21.85 -4.83
CA ALA A 480 -22.68 20.73 -5.63
C ALA A 480 -22.07 19.61 -4.74
N ALA A 481 -21.21 19.98 -3.78
CA ALA A 481 -20.60 19.04 -2.86
C ALA A 481 -21.63 18.27 -2.01
N LEU A 482 -22.68 18.96 -1.52
CA LEU A 482 -23.76 18.32 -0.76
C LEU A 482 -24.61 17.39 -1.63
N HIS A 483 -24.87 17.75 -2.89
CA HIS A 483 -25.59 16.91 -3.84
C HIS A 483 -24.80 15.63 -4.17
N HIS A 484 -23.49 15.75 -4.39
CA HIS A 484 -22.62 14.60 -4.59
C HIS A 484 -22.56 13.70 -3.35
N ALA A 485 -22.45 14.28 -2.15
CA ALA A 485 -22.49 13.53 -0.89
C ALA A 485 -23.82 12.77 -0.71
N ASP A 486 -24.95 13.38 -1.09
CA ASP A 486 -26.25 12.69 -1.10
C ASP A 486 -26.29 11.54 -2.12
N SER A 487 -25.64 11.69 -3.26
CA SER A 487 -25.48 10.60 -4.24
C SER A 487 -24.62 9.45 -3.71
N ILE A 488 -23.54 9.73 -2.97
CA ILE A 488 -22.74 8.70 -2.28
C ILE A 488 -23.61 7.93 -1.29
N LEU A 489 -24.41 8.63 -0.47
CA LEU A 489 -25.32 7.99 0.49
C LEU A 489 -26.34 7.07 -0.21
N ALA A 490 -26.87 7.49 -1.37
CA ALA A 490 -27.80 6.68 -2.15
C ALA A 490 -27.17 5.42 -2.75
N ARG A 491 -25.90 5.48 -3.18
CA ARG A 491 -25.15 4.33 -3.71
C ARG A 491 -24.67 3.36 -2.64
N GLY A 492 -24.46 3.85 -1.42
CA GLY A 492 -23.92 3.05 -0.32
C GLY A 492 -22.50 2.54 -0.60
N THR A 493 -22.23 1.27 -0.31
CA THR A 493 -20.92 0.62 -0.52
C THR A 493 -20.65 0.19 -1.97
N ALA A 494 -21.61 0.40 -2.89
CA ALA A 494 -21.38 0.14 -4.31
C ALA A 494 -20.31 1.09 -4.85
N MET A 495 -19.30 0.54 -5.53
CA MET A 495 -18.22 1.32 -6.14
C MET A 495 -18.27 1.20 -7.66
N TYR A 496 -17.90 2.29 -8.32
CA TYR A 496 -17.72 2.31 -9.77
C TYR A 496 -16.48 3.14 -10.12
N SER A 497 -15.62 2.55 -10.94
CA SER A 497 -14.46 3.22 -11.53
C SER A 497 -14.17 2.63 -12.90
N GLU A 498 -13.88 3.51 -13.85
CA GLU A 498 -13.46 3.12 -15.20
C GLU A 498 -11.95 2.78 -15.29
N GLU A 499 -11.14 3.25 -14.34
CA GLU A 499 -9.66 3.17 -14.42
C GLU A 499 -9.04 2.03 -13.59
N VAL A 500 -9.47 1.88 -12.33
CA VAL A 500 -8.84 0.98 -11.35
C VAL A 500 -9.80 -0.08 -10.80
N SER A 501 -9.22 -1.17 -10.28
CA SER A 501 -9.90 -2.15 -9.42
C SER A 501 -10.45 -1.52 -8.13
N TYR A 502 -11.08 -2.34 -7.29
CA TYR A 502 -11.45 -1.92 -5.94
C TYR A 502 -10.21 -1.72 -5.06
N THR A 503 -10.08 -0.52 -4.49
CA THR A 503 -8.91 -0.14 -3.68
C THR A 503 -9.31 0.56 -2.38
N GLN A 504 -8.40 0.57 -1.40
CA GLN A 504 -8.57 1.33 -0.16
C GLN A 504 -8.92 2.80 -0.43
N ALA A 505 -8.22 3.41 -1.38
CA ALA A 505 -8.31 4.84 -1.65
C ALA A 505 -9.72 5.26 -2.07
N GLN A 506 -10.44 4.44 -2.83
CA GLN A 506 -11.81 4.81 -3.26
C GLN A 506 -12.78 4.90 -2.07
N PHE A 507 -12.66 4.01 -1.08
CA PHE A 507 -13.44 4.12 0.15
C PHE A 507 -13.04 5.35 0.96
N ALA A 508 -11.74 5.62 1.05
CA ALA A 508 -11.22 6.81 1.72
C ALA A 508 -11.75 8.10 1.09
N LEU A 509 -11.79 8.19 -0.24
CA LEU A 509 -12.30 9.35 -0.97
C LEU A 509 -13.80 9.60 -0.71
N LYS A 510 -14.62 8.54 -0.64
CA LYS A 510 -16.04 8.68 -0.25
C LYS A 510 -16.20 9.24 1.16
N ILE A 511 -15.40 8.74 2.11
CA ILE A 511 -15.40 9.24 3.48
C ILE A 511 -14.97 10.70 3.52
N ILE A 512 -13.92 11.09 2.77
CA ILE A 512 -13.46 12.48 2.65
C ILE A 512 -14.61 13.39 2.19
N SER A 513 -15.32 13.05 1.11
CA SER A 513 -16.46 13.82 0.61
C SER A 513 -17.58 13.96 1.66
N LEU A 514 -17.88 12.88 2.39
CA LEU A 514 -18.91 12.89 3.44
C LEU A 514 -18.50 13.74 4.67
N CYS A 515 -17.23 13.66 5.08
CA CYS A 515 -16.70 14.49 6.17
C CYS A 515 -16.73 15.97 5.79
N GLN A 516 -16.35 16.32 4.56
CA GLN A 516 -16.41 17.70 4.07
C GLN A 516 -17.85 18.21 3.97
N ALA A 517 -18.78 17.40 3.48
CA ALA A 517 -20.21 17.71 3.46
C ALA A 517 -20.77 17.96 4.87
N PHE A 518 -20.36 17.15 5.85
CA PHE A 518 -20.69 17.38 7.26
C PHE A 518 -20.12 18.72 7.75
N ARG A 519 -18.84 19.02 7.51
CA ARG A 519 -18.23 20.30 7.93
C ARG A 519 -18.91 21.52 7.30
N MET A 520 -19.37 21.43 6.05
CA MET A 520 -20.09 22.51 5.38
C MET A 520 -21.53 22.71 5.89
N SER A 521 -22.20 21.66 6.35
CA SER A 521 -23.66 21.66 6.62
C SER A 521 -24.06 21.47 8.08
N GLY A 522 -23.18 20.90 8.91
CA GLY A 522 -23.49 20.40 10.25
C GLY A 522 -24.40 19.17 10.29
N ASN A 523 -24.79 18.60 9.14
CA ASN A 523 -25.79 17.53 9.10
C ASN A 523 -25.17 16.15 9.31
N ARG A 524 -25.43 15.56 10.49
CA ARG A 524 -24.91 14.23 10.87
C ARG A 524 -25.35 13.07 9.94
N LYS A 525 -26.30 13.27 9.01
CA LYS A 525 -26.68 12.23 8.03
C LYS A 525 -25.48 11.71 7.24
N TYR A 526 -24.53 12.60 6.91
CA TYR A 526 -23.35 12.26 6.10
C TYR A 526 -22.39 11.31 6.82
N LEU A 527 -22.39 11.30 8.16
CA LEU A 527 -21.49 10.46 8.95
C LEU A 527 -22.04 9.04 9.20
N LYS A 528 -23.33 8.78 8.90
CA LYS A 528 -23.99 7.50 9.26
C LYS A 528 -23.36 6.27 8.60
N ILE A 529 -22.91 6.39 7.35
CA ILE A 529 -22.32 5.29 6.57
C ILE A 529 -20.80 5.17 6.75
N VAL A 530 -20.16 6.17 7.36
CA VAL A 530 -18.69 6.19 7.53
C VAL A 530 -18.16 4.93 8.21
N PRO A 531 -18.79 4.37 9.28
CA PRO A 531 -18.34 3.11 9.86
C PRO A 531 -18.32 1.92 8.90
N ASP A 532 -19.23 1.88 7.91
CA ASP A 532 -19.27 0.81 6.91
C ASP A 532 -18.09 0.91 5.94
N PHE A 533 -17.76 2.12 5.50
CA PHE A 533 -16.58 2.36 4.67
C PHE A 533 -15.28 2.14 5.44
N LEU A 534 -15.22 2.51 6.73
CA LEU A 534 -14.04 2.32 7.56
C LEU A 534 -13.69 0.83 7.71
N ARG A 535 -14.67 -0.07 7.80
CA ARG A 535 -14.40 -1.52 7.80
C ARG A 535 -13.62 -1.95 6.56
N SER A 536 -14.03 -1.49 5.39
CA SER A 536 -13.28 -1.74 4.15
C SER A 536 -11.91 -1.07 4.16
N VAL A 537 -11.79 0.18 4.61
CA VAL A 537 -10.48 0.85 4.68
C VAL A 537 -9.49 0.09 5.57
N TYR A 538 -9.93 -0.37 6.74
CA TYR A 538 -9.11 -1.19 7.63
C TYR A 538 -8.75 -2.54 7.00
N ALA A 539 -9.66 -3.14 6.23
CA ALA A 539 -9.39 -4.41 5.57
C ALA A 539 -8.20 -4.34 4.60
N PHE A 540 -8.04 -3.21 3.89
CA PHE A 540 -6.90 -3.00 2.99
C PHE A 540 -5.64 -2.46 3.68
N GLY A 541 -5.71 -2.00 4.93
CA GLY A 541 -4.59 -1.38 5.65
C GLY A 541 -3.93 -2.35 6.64
N GLY A 542 -2.67 -2.71 6.41
CA GLY A 542 -1.86 -3.53 7.30
C GLY A 542 -1.23 -2.72 8.44
N GLU A 543 -1.02 -3.30 9.62
CA GLU A 543 -0.26 -2.67 10.72
C GLU A 543 1.07 -3.41 10.97
N GLN A 544 1.72 -3.90 9.89
CA GLN A 544 3.06 -4.45 10.01
C GLN A 544 4.00 -3.44 10.71
N PRO A 545 4.94 -3.90 11.56
CA PRO A 545 5.89 -3.03 12.24
C PRO A 545 7.00 -2.54 11.28
N ASP A 546 6.60 -1.91 10.19
CA ASP A 546 7.44 -1.36 9.13
C ASP A 546 6.79 -0.08 8.60
N PHE A 547 7.52 1.04 8.64
CA PHE A 547 7.01 2.32 8.15
C PHE A 547 6.61 2.28 6.67
N HIS A 548 7.16 1.38 5.85
CA HIS A 548 6.75 1.24 4.45
C HIS A 548 5.29 0.77 4.30
N CYS A 549 4.79 -0.03 5.25
CA CYS A 549 3.49 -0.72 5.13
C CYS A 549 2.47 -0.27 6.17
N PHE A 550 2.90 0.25 7.32
CA PHE A 550 2.02 0.57 8.44
C PHE A 550 0.95 1.60 8.07
N GLY A 551 -0.31 1.15 8.11
CA GLY A 551 -1.51 1.90 7.74
C GLY A 551 -1.66 2.15 6.24
N GLN A 552 -0.67 1.76 5.43
CA GLN A 552 -0.69 1.94 3.99
C GLN A 552 -1.65 0.92 3.36
N GLY A 553 -2.50 1.38 2.45
CA GLY A 553 -3.35 0.48 1.68
C GLY A 553 -2.53 -0.40 0.76
N VAL A 554 -2.88 -1.67 0.69
CA VAL A 554 -2.35 -2.59 -0.32
C VAL A 554 -2.57 -2.00 -1.73
N ARG A 555 -1.47 -1.83 -2.46
CA ARG A 555 -1.43 -1.41 -3.87
C ARG A 555 -0.34 -2.19 -4.60
N TYR A 556 -0.52 -2.47 -5.88
CA TYR A 556 0.34 -3.43 -6.58
C TYR A 556 0.46 -3.25 -8.11
N TRP A 557 0.19 -2.07 -8.63
CA TRP A 557 0.30 -1.79 -10.08
C TRP A 557 0.97 -0.46 -10.41
N ASP A 558 1.19 0.40 -9.42
CA ASP A 558 1.56 1.79 -9.68
C ASP A 558 2.94 1.90 -10.35
N LEU A 559 3.90 1.05 -10.00
CA LEU A 559 5.21 1.06 -10.64
C LEU A 559 5.21 0.59 -12.10
N TYR A 560 4.14 -0.05 -12.56
CA TYR A 560 3.96 -0.32 -13.98
C TYR A 560 3.55 0.96 -14.73
N TRP A 561 2.61 1.73 -14.17
CA TRP A 561 2.11 2.94 -14.79
C TRP A 561 3.09 4.13 -14.60
N PHE A 562 3.52 4.40 -13.38
CA PHE A 562 4.28 5.61 -13.01
C PHE A 562 5.79 5.36 -12.77
N GLY A 563 6.21 4.11 -12.63
CA GLY A 563 7.60 3.76 -12.30
C GLY A 563 8.49 3.50 -13.52
N LYS A 564 9.81 3.68 -13.35
CA LYS A 564 10.84 3.20 -14.29
C LYS A 564 10.88 1.67 -14.33
N MET A 565 10.63 1.02 -13.21
CA MET A 565 10.69 -0.44 -13.08
C MET A 565 9.74 -1.15 -14.03
N LYS A 566 8.63 -0.50 -14.42
CA LYS A 566 7.59 -1.04 -15.30
C LYS A 566 7.15 -2.43 -14.86
N THR A 567 6.80 -2.58 -13.58
CA THR A 567 6.42 -3.86 -12.97
C THR A 567 5.18 -3.75 -12.08
N TYR A 568 4.45 -4.85 -11.97
CA TYR A 568 3.37 -5.04 -11.00
C TYR A 568 3.95 -5.56 -9.67
N GLY A 569 3.10 -5.78 -8.67
CA GLY A 569 3.48 -6.25 -7.33
C GLY A 569 3.50 -5.13 -6.29
N ASP A 570 3.59 -5.48 -5.02
CA ASP A 570 3.27 -4.57 -3.90
C ASP A 570 4.11 -3.28 -3.88
N THR A 571 3.42 -2.13 -3.96
CA THR A 571 3.98 -0.78 -4.00
C THR A 571 3.51 0.04 -2.79
N MET A 572 4.31 0.07 -1.73
CA MET A 572 3.97 0.77 -0.48
C MET A 572 5.20 1.52 0.09
N PRO A 573 5.09 2.83 0.39
CA PRO A 573 3.90 3.66 0.17
C PRO A 573 3.75 4.03 -1.32
N GLN A 574 2.52 4.25 -1.73
CA GLN A 574 2.17 4.99 -2.94
C GLN A 574 1.23 6.14 -2.53
N TRP A 575 1.26 7.26 -3.26
CA TRP A 575 0.66 8.51 -2.77
C TRP A 575 -0.83 8.46 -2.48
N LEU A 576 -1.61 7.59 -3.14
CA LEU A 576 -3.05 7.43 -2.85
C LEU A 576 -3.30 6.89 -1.44
N SER A 577 -2.32 6.25 -0.81
CA SER A 577 -2.40 5.90 0.60
C SER A 577 -2.33 7.14 1.51
N SER A 578 -1.76 8.25 1.05
CA SER A 578 -1.81 9.53 1.75
C SER A 578 -3.23 10.12 1.78
N CYS A 579 -4.10 9.79 0.81
CA CYS A 579 -5.53 10.09 0.91
C CYS A 579 -6.19 9.33 2.08
N THR A 580 -5.72 8.12 2.39
CA THR A 580 -6.19 7.39 3.58
C THR A 580 -5.75 8.09 4.86
N GLY A 581 -4.51 8.61 4.91
CA GLY A 581 -4.04 9.43 6.02
C GLY A 581 -4.88 10.69 6.22
N GLU A 582 -5.17 11.41 5.14
CA GLU A 582 -6.06 12.57 5.13
C GLU A 582 -7.48 12.23 5.60
N MET A 583 -8.02 11.10 5.13
CA MET A 583 -9.32 10.60 5.55
C MET A 583 -9.38 10.34 7.06
N PHE A 584 -8.37 9.69 7.64
CA PHE A 584 -8.32 9.43 9.09
C PHE A 584 -8.19 10.72 9.90
N MET A 585 -7.42 11.71 9.41
CA MET A 585 -7.35 13.04 10.02
C MET A 585 -8.73 13.72 10.04
N LEU A 586 -9.45 13.74 8.90
CA LEU A 586 -10.80 14.29 8.83
C LEU A 586 -11.80 13.52 9.71
N CYS A 587 -11.74 12.19 9.72
CA CYS A 587 -12.57 11.37 10.60
C CYS A 587 -12.33 11.72 12.07
N GLY A 588 -11.08 11.78 12.52
CA GLY A 588 -10.74 12.16 13.88
C GLY A 588 -11.24 13.55 14.26
N GLU A 589 -11.22 14.51 13.32
CA GLU A 589 -11.81 15.84 13.53
C GLU A 589 -13.34 15.81 13.67
N VAL A 590 -14.05 15.15 12.75
CA VAL A 590 -15.52 15.20 12.71
C VAL A 590 -16.20 14.24 13.68
N LEU A 591 -15.50 13.18 14.11
CA LEU A 591 -15.93 12.20 15.09
C LEU A 591 -15.37 12.47 16.49
N GLU A 592 -14.47 13.46 16.62
CA GLU A 592 -13.78 13.81 17.88
C GLU A 592 -12.94 12.64 18.43
N ASP A 593 -12.26 11.92 17.54
CA ASP A 593 -11.42 10.75 17.83
C ASP A 593 -9.92 11.06 17.61
N PRO A 594 -9.16 11.36 18.68
CA PRO A 594 -7.74 11.69 18.56
C PRO A 594 -6.86 10.49 18.14
N GLU A 595 -7.32 9.24 18.36
CA GLU A 595 -6.57 8.05 17.92
C GLU A 595 -6.62 7.93 16.41
N MET A 596 -7.77 8.21 15.78
CA MET A 596 -7.87 8.29 14.32
C MET A 596 -6.97 9.39 13.74
N SER A 597 -6.94 10.58 14.35
CA SER A 597 -6.01 11.64 13.93
C SER A 597 -4.55 11.22 14.09
N ALA A 598 -4.18 10.54 15.18
CA ALA A 598 -2.83 10.04 15.36
C ALA A 598 -2.45 8.98 14.30
N PHE A 599 -3.40 8.09 13.95
CA PHE A 599 -3.19 7.08 12.91
C PHE A 599 -3.04 7.72 11.52
N GLY A 600 -3.90 8.68 11.18
CA GLY A 600 -3.80 9.45 9.93
C GLY A 600 -2.47 10.20 9.80
N ARG A 601 -2.00 10.83 10.89
CA ARG A 601 -0.68 11.47 10.95
C ARG A 601 0.44 10.47 10.68
N SER A 602 0.38 9.28 11.29
CA SER A 602 1.38 8.23 11.08
C SER A 602 1.44 7.79 9.61
N ILE A 603 0.29 7.60 8.95
CA ILE A 603 0.23 7.27 7.52
C ILE A 603 0.89 8.36 6.68
N LEU A 604 0.52 9.63 6.90
CA LEU A 604 1.08 10.76 6.15
C LEU A 604 2.61 10.88 6.33
N LYS A 605 3.13 10.76 7.56
CA LYS A 605 4.57 10.81 7.82
C LYS A 605 5.31 9.62 7.20
N ASN A 606 4.75 8.42 7.34
CA ASN A 606 5.34 7.20 6.75
C ASN A 606 5.45 7.32 5.23
N SER A 607 4.45 7.90 4.57
CA SER A 607 4.45 8.12 3.12
C SER A 607 5.57 9.04 2.62
N LEU A 608 6.19 9.84 3.49
CA LEU A 608 7.29 10.73 3.11
C LEU A 608 8.62 9.99 2.89
N CYS A 609 8.72 8.68 3.20
CA CYS A 609 9.96 7.94 3.01
C CYS A 609 10.48 7.92 1.56
N VAL A 610 9.60 8.19 0.59
CA VAL A 610 9.95 8.33 -0.82
C VAL A 610 10.78 9.60 -1.11
N CYS A 611 10.81 10.58 -0.21
CA CYS A 611 11.54 11.83 -0.37
C CYS A 611 12.97 11.73 0.18
N ASN A 612 13.95 11.98 -0.67
CA ASN A 612 15.37 11.87 -0.35
C ASN A 612 15.98 13.20 0.12
N ARG A 613 17.16 13.12 0.75
CA ARG A 613 17.90 14.26 1.31
C ARG A 613 18.54 15.17 0.26
N ASP A 614 18.65 14.71 -0.98
CA ASP A 614 19.12 15.51 -2.13
C ASP A 614 17.99 16.25 -2.85
N GLY A 615 16.74 16.07 -2.41
CA GLY A 615 15.55 16.68 -3.02
C GLY A 615 14.91 15.84 -4.13
N PHE A 616 15.53 14.73 -4.53
CA PHE A 616 14.84 13.73 -5.35
C PHE A 616 13.72 13.07 -4.54
N ALA A 617 12.66 12.63 -5.21
CA ALA A 617 11.63 11.79 -4.61
C ALA A 617 11.30 10.65 -5.58
N SER A 618 11.02 9.47 -5.05
CA SER A 618 10.76 8.26 -5.84
C SER A 618 9.26 8.05 -6.05
N ALA A 619 8.84 7.59 -7.23
CA ALA A 619 7.44 7.28 -7.53
C ALA A 619 6.81 6.33 -6.50
N SER A 620 7.54 5.31 -6.07
CA SER A 620 7.11 4.37 -5.02
C SER A 620 8.27 3.48 -4.56
N TYR A 621 8.06 2.72 -3.48
CA TYR A 621 8.91 1.62 -3.04
C TYR A 621 8.33 0.25 -3.45
N LEU A 622 9.14 -0.64 -4.02
CA LEU A 622 8.74 -2.02 -4.35
C LEU A 622 9.04 -2.93 -3.15
N VAL A 623 7.99 -3.36 -2.46
CA VAL A 623 8.08 -4.11 -1.18
C VAL A 623 8.60 -5.55 -1.30
N PRO A 624 8.20 -6.39 -2.26
CA PRO A 624 8.63 -7.79 -2.28
C PRO A 624 10.12 -7.92 -2.62
N TYR A 625 10.73 -9.06 -2.29
CA TYR A 625 12.12 -9.37 -2.68
C TYR A 625 12.31 -9.33 -4.20
N LYS A 626 11.37 -9.92 -4.94
CA LYS A 626 11.28 -9.85 -6.40
C LYS A 626 9.85 -10.09 -6.87
N VAL A 627 9.55 -9.56 -8.05
CA VAL A 627 8.33 -9.85 -8.81
C VAL A 627 8.71 -10.48 -10.13
N ARG A 628 8.09 -11.61 -10.46
CA ARG A 628 8.22 -12.25 -11.77
C ARG A 628 6.90 -12.17 -12.52
N ILE A 629 6.89 -11.47 -13.64
CA ILE A 629 5.75 -11.43 -14.57
C ILE A 629 6.03 -12.48 -15.65
N PHE A 630 5.08 -13.39 -15.87
CA PHE A 630 5.23 -14.47 -16.84
C PHE A 630 3.90 -14.82 -17.54
N TYR A 631 4.03 -15.56 -18.64
CA TYR A 631 2.91 -16.18 -19.36
C TYR A 631 3.03 -17.71 -19.30
N PRO A 632 1.91 -18.44 -19.17
CA PRO A 632 1.91 -19.88 -19.39
C PRO A 632 2.38 -20.23 -20.81
N GLU A 633 2.90 -21.45 -20.98
CA GLU A 633 3.34 -21.93 -22.28
C GLU A 633 2.19 -21.88 -23.30
N GLY A 634 2.46 -21.29 -24.48
CA GLY A 634 1.47 -21.13 -25.55
C GLY A 634 0.58 -19.88 -25.45
N GLU A 635 0.61 -19.15 -24.33
CA GLU A 635 -0.11 -17.88 -24.19
C GLU A 635 0.68 -16.72 -24.78
N PRO A 636 0.08 -15.89 -25.65
CA PRO A 636 0.78 -14.76 -26.24
C PRO A 636 0.96 -13.61 -25.24
N ALA A 637 2.08 -12.92 -25.35
CA ALA A 637 2.32 -11.70 -24.57
C ALA A 637 1.28 -10.62 -24.89
N LYS A 638 0.74 -10.00 -23.85
CA LYS A 638 -0.21 -8.89 -23.92
C LYS A 638 0.53 -7.55 -23.79
N PRO A 639 0.04 -6.48 -24.44
CA PRO A 639 0.49 -5.13 -24.14
C PRO A 639 0.32 -4.83 -22.65
N HIS A 640 1.22 -4.02 -22.11
CA HIS A 640 1.18 -3.57 -20.71
C HIS A 640 1.47 -4.62 -19.63
N PHE A 641 2.02 -5.76 -20.02
CA PHE A 641 2.44 -6.82 -19.11
C PHE A 641 3.84 -7.30 -19.52
N PRO A 642 4.88 -6.52 -19.18
CA PRO A 642 6.25 -6.83 -19.55
C PRO A 642 6.71 -8.09 -18.81
N GLU A 643 7.05 -9.13 -19.55
CA GLU A 643 7.61 -10.35 -19.00
C GLU A 643 9.01 -10.10 -18.41
N GLY A 644 9.31 -10.74 -17.28
CA GLY A 644 10.63 -10.67 -16.68
C GLY A 644 10.59 -10.70 -15.15
N THR A 645 11.76 -10.55 -14.55
CA THR A 645 11.92 -10.49 -13.09
C THR A 645 12.50 -9.13 -12.70
N VAL A 646 11.85 -8.46 -11.75
CA VAL A 646 12.32 -7.22 -11.14
C VAL A 646 12.58 -7.46 -9.66
N TYR A 647 13.77 -7.09 -9.19
CA TYR A 647 14.12 -7.16 -7.77
C TYR A 647 13.64 -5.90 -7.05
N GLY A 648 12.97 -6.11 -5.92
CA GLY A 648 12.43 -5.06 -5.05
C GLY A 648 13.32 -4.79 -3.85
N LYS A 649 12.69 -4.48 -2.71
CA LYS A 649 13.32 -3.87 -1.53
C LYS A 649 14.05 -2.57 -1.87
N ARG A 650 13.49 -1.79 -2.79
CA ARG A 650 14.10 -0.54 -3.25
C ARG A 650 13.07 0.44 -3.79
N TYR A 651 13.45 1.70 -3.72
CA TYR A 651 12.75 2.82 -4.34
C TYR A 651 12.95 2.82 -5.87
N ASP A 652 11.94 3.26 -6.60
CA ASP A 652 12.00 3.50 -8.04
C ASP A 652 12.92 4.68 -8.41
N ASP A 653 13.44 4.65 -9.63
CA ASP A 653 14.42 5.61 -10.14
C ASP A 653 13.78 6.81 -10.88
N TRP A 654 12.45 6.84 -11.00
CA TRP A 654 11.68 8.00 -11.47
C TRP A 654 11.11 8.79 -10.31
N ALA A 655 11.18 10.12 -10.43
CA ALA A 655 10.32 11.06 -9.74
C ALA A 655 9.16 11.39 -10.68
N ASP A 656 7.94 10.99 -10.33
CA ASP A 656 6.73 11.16 -11.14
C ASP A 656 5.64 11.84 -10.30
N ASP A 657 4.76 11.05 -9.67
CA ASP A 657 3.50 11.47 -9.05
C ASP A 657 3.51 11.52 -7.52
N GLN A 658 4.58 11.05 -6.88
CA GLN A 658 4.69 10.90 -5.43
C GLN A 658 4.55 12.19 -4.63
N ASP A 659 4.69 13.35 -5.26
CA ASP A 659 4.66 14.66 -4.60
C ASP A 659 3.30 14.95 -3.93
N TRP A 660 2.24 14.23 -4.30
CA TRP A 660 0.97 14.26 -3.57
C TRP A 660 1.12 13.88 -2.10
N SER A 661 1.96 12.89 -1.76
CA SER A 661 2.21 12.52 -0.35
C SER A 661 2.73 13.70 0.46
N LEU A 662 3.63 14.48 -0.13
CA LEU A 662 4.19 15.67 0.48
C LEU A 662 3.18 16.81 0.55
N CYS A 663 2.31 16.97 -0.46
CA CYS A 663 1.24 17.96 -0.44
C CYS A 663 0.28 17.74 0.74
N PHE A 664 -0.21 16.51 0.94
CA PHE A 664 -1.09 16.19 2.07
C PHE A 664 -0.41 16.41 3.42
N ALA A 665 0.84 15.97 3.54
CA ALA A 665 1.59 16.14 4.78
C ALA A 665 1.84 17.63 5.09
N ALA A 666 2.19 18.43 4.08
CA ALA A 666 2.45 19.85 4.22
C ALA A 666 1.19 20.64 4.62
N VAL A 667 0.04 20.35 3.98
CA VAL A 667 -1.25 20.98 4.33
C VAL A 667 -1.64 20.69 5.78
N ARG A 668 -1.36 19.48 6.27
CA ARG A 668 -1.67 19.05 7.63
C ARG A 668 -0.62 19.41 8.67
N GLU A 669 0.49 20.01 8.25
CA GLU A 669 1.62 20.38 9.12
C GLU A 669 2.09 19.18 9.99
N VAL A 670 2.19 17.99 9.39
CA VAL A 670 2.51 16.73 10.11
C VAL A 670 3.99 16.39 10.16
#